data_AF-A0A7W4HGG7-F1
#
_entry.id   AF-A0A7W4HGG7-F1
#
_cell.length_a   1.000
_cell.length_b   1.000
_cell.length_c   1.000
_cell.angle_alpha   90.00
_cell.angle_beta   90.00
_cell.angle_gamma   90.00
#
_symmetry.space_group_name_H-M   'P 1'
#
loop_
_entity.id
_entity.type
_entity.pdbx_description
1 polymer ?
#
loop_
_entity_poly.entity_id
_entity_poly.type
_entity_poly.pdbx_seq_one_letter_code
_entity_poly.pdbx_strand_id
1 'polypeptide(L)'
;MKSDFFAPFTNLYPIQKTLRRELKPLNENFQHDPALTALRNSEIPQRDQQREKDYQAIKPLLDELHNQFITESLQSLETQDRSDFVLFYQTYQKKKKNKADFSEKELKSLDEEFESRTKSLRTAIGNSYAKLAELRKSNPDYVNEKGKPFLDQKSYKILTEAGVLGLLEKKYASDLEKLALIRRFGNFFTYFTGFNQNRENYYTTDEKATAVAYRAINENLLTFANNCELFEKLAVLGLSELEKKIFNPDSYSEYLTQSGIDFYNEMLANIRSKANLYTQEHKTKLPQPKLLYKQIGSPRGNTIPFDLINNDEEFKKMLHTMIAETDQRIPEFNKLLESIFEENADLSQIFLSKTSLNIISNRYFSSWNTLLEKGVELKLFKFKKNDEESFKLPTYLSLAELKELLEAVPFQTAEKSDTAEGTHHQVSLLKLQRENLHLESSHSNWELLLKSMKSDFESFWTGEGEFGSYTSAKKALQSLSSLQSTNQEHKNLIKMLLDNTLYAYRMLKWFKVDTSKLGFVPEGEFYPSLDQLLQDYPLPKWYDMIRNYLTRKPYSQAKLKLNFDCSTLLNGRDKNKETQNLSVILRKDGKFYLAIMKKDQNKFFEKSALYEGNLGTMEKMDYKLLPGANKMLPKCLMPGSDKKKYGASDQVLELYAKGSFKKSEKSFNLADLHTLIDFYKSALPKYEDWKVFNFQFQATENYQDISQFYREVEQQGYLLNRRKVNEELIKQGIKDGSLFLFQISSKDFEGKSKTPDLQTLYWCQLFESPTNVKLNGEAEIFFRLGSMKKEKKTLKVDNYDVFKHKRYTEDKILFHVPITLGFGNNEVSASAPSKFNQKLNQELIIPHFDDLHVIGVDRGEKHLAFYSVVSVKTGKIVKQGTLNLLNGTDYEAKLSQKAENRLHARQNRDTIEKIADLKNGYISQVVNKLVELVLEYNAVIVFEDLNAGFKRGRQKIEQSVYQKLELALAKKLNFIVKKEKAVVEPGSVTSAYQLAPQINTFGDIKGKQRGIMLYTRANYTSVTDPLTGRRKQYYFKKGSSEEMKAQFFKSFKNLTRDAGQKAYIFDDGTWQLYSNVERRRGKRGDHRERTQIKYDPSLELDTLFSKYQIEKSDSLLDQLKNRDLPQTFWTSFFRILDLIMQIRNTDDEGRDIILSPIGNAQERFDSRKRYDQLPRDEKGVVIEESAFEYPTSGDANGAYNIARKGVMMLERIKENTEKPDLLIRDAEWDKKITN
;
A
#
# COMPACT_ATOMS: atom_id res chain seq x y z
N MET A 1 -33.12 31.82 -6.11
CA MET A 1 -31.81 31.14 -5.98
C MET A 1 -32.09 29.78 -5.37
N LYS A 2 -31.65 28.66 -5.98
CA LYS A 2 -31.66 27.37 -5.28
C LYS A 2 -30.71 27.49 -4.08
N SER A 3 -31.19 27.19 -2.88
CA SER A 3 -30.33 27.06 -1.71
C SER A 3 -29.26 25.99 -1.98
N ASP A 4 -28.01 26.27 -1.64
CA ASP A 4 -26.92 25.30 -1.78
C ASP A 4 -27.19 24.08 -0.88
N PHE A 5 -27.40 22.92 -1.50
CA PHE A 5 -27.75 21.67 -0.84
C PHE A 5 -26.76 21.28 0.27
N PHE A 6 -25.46 21.52 0.09
CA PHE A 6 -24.44 21.10 1.05
C PHE A 6 -24.04 22.18 2.07
N ALA A 7 -24.67 23.35 2.04
CA ALA A 7 -24.34 24.47 2.95
C ALA A 7 -24.36 24.11 4.45
N PRO A 8 -25.30 23.28 4.97
CA PRO A 8 -25.30 22.87 6.38
C PRO A 8 -24.08 22.02 6.78
N PHE A 9 -23.34 21.49 5.82
CA PHE A 9 -22.17 20.63 6.03
C PHE A 9 -20.87 21.40 5.78
N THR A 10 -20.76 22.57 6.40
CA THR A 10 -19.55 23.38 6.46
C THR A 10 -19.16 23.59 7.91
N ASN A 11 -17.88 23.81 8.21
CA ASN A 11 -17.45 24.21 9.56
C ASN A 11 -17.90 23.26 10.70
N LEU A 12 -17.92 21.95 10.44
CA LEU A 12 -18.29 20.92 11.41
C LEU A 12 -17.14 20.51 12.34
N TYR A 13 -15.91 20.42 11.82
CA TYR A 13 -14.73 19.99 12.59
C TYR A 13 -13.40 20.48 11.97
N PRO A 14 -12.32 20.61 12.76
CA PRO A 14 -11.07 21.20 12.29
C PRO A 14 -10.17 20.18 11.61
N ILE A 15 -9.35 20.62 10.66
CA ILE A 15 -8.44 19.75 9.89
C ILE A 15 -7.03 20.30 9.85
N GLN A 16 -6.06 19.48 10.23
CA GLN A 16 -4.65 19.82 10.12
C GLN A 16 -4.10 19.52 8.72
N LYS A 17 -3.31 20.46 8.17
CA LYS A 17 -2.56 20.30 6.92
C LYS A 17 -1.15 20.86 7.06
N THR A 18 -0.21 20.36 6.27
CA THR A 18 1.15 20.92 6.17
C THR A 18 1.35 21.57 4.81
N LEU A 19 1.64 22.86 4.80
CA LEU A 19 2.00 23.60 3.60
C LEU A 19 3.51 23.44 3.35
N ARG A 20 3.91 23.32 2.08
CA ARG A 20 5.31 23.15 1.69
C ARG A 20 5.72 24.25 0.71
N ARG A 21 6.76 25.00 1.07
CA ARG A 21 7.27 26.14 0.30
C ARG A 21 8.77 26.06 0.12
N GLU A 22 9.29 26.74 -0.90
CA GLU A 22 10.73 27.02 -1.00
C GLU A 22 11.05 28.31 -0.25
N LEU A 23 12.15 28.31 0.49
CA LEU A 23 12.72 29.49 1.12
C LEU A 23 13.82 30.04 0.23
N LYS A 24 13.62 31.26 -0.29
CA LYS A 24 14.64 31.97 -1.06
C LYS A 24 15.48 32.82 -0.09
N PRO A 25 16.74 32.49 0.21
CA PRO A 25 17.62 33.33 1.03
C PRO A 25 17.75 34.74 0.43
N LEU A 26 17.85 35.73 1.31
CA LEU A 26 18.03 37.13 0.95
C LEU A 26 19.31 37.71 1.56
N ASN A 27 19.94 38.63 0.82
CA ASN A 27 21.05 39.45 1.32
C ASN A 27 20.54 40.71 2.04
N GLU A 28 21.46 41.55 2.52
CA GLU A 28 21.19 42.81 3.20
C GLU A 28 20.42 43.83 2.35
N ASN A 29 20.39 43.66 1.02
CA ASN A 29 19.60 44.49 0.11
C ASN A 29 18.21 43.88 -0.19
N PHE A 30 17.81 42.84 0.54
CA PHE A 30 16.60 42.05 0.31
C PHE A 30 16.52 41.43 -1.10
N GLN A 31 17.67 41.23 -1.74
CA GLN A 31 17.80 40.55 -3.03
C GLN A 31 18.08 39.07 -2.82
N HIS A 32 17.63 38.24 -3.75
CA HIS A 32 17.85 36.80 -3.66
C HIS A 32 19.34 36.43 -3.76
N ASP A 33 19.84 35.67 -2.78
CA ASP A 33 21.21 35.14 -2.76
C ASP A 33 21.22 33.64 -3.15
N PRO A 34 21.35 33.30 -4.45
CA PRO A 34 21.38 31.91 -4.89
C PRO A 34 22.62 31.14 -4.43
N ALA A 35 23.70 31.84 -4.02
CA ALA A 35 24.93 31.22 -3.56
C ALA A 35 24.85 30.75 -2.09
N LEU A 36 23.78 31.13 -1.38
CA LEU A 36 23.56 30.79 0.03
C LEU A 36 24.72 31.25 0.92
N THR A 37 25.30 32.41 0.60
CA THR A 37 26.58 32.89 1.12
C THR A 37 26.56 32.99 2.64
N ALA A 38 25.57 33.70 3.20
CA ALA A 38 25.43 33.84 4.65
C ALA A 38 25.25 32.48 5.36
N LEU A 39 24.46 31.58 4.77
CA LEU A 39 24.21 30.26 5.36
C LEU A 39 25.46 29.36 5.30
N ARG A 40 26.20 29.37 4.20
CA ARG A 40 27.42 28.56 4.05
C ARG A 40 28.56 29.07 4.92
N ASN A 41 28.74 30.39 5.00
CA ASN A 41 29.75 31.01 5.85
C ASN A 41 29.49 30.74 7.34
N SER A 42 28.23 30.48 7.73
CA SER A 42 27.87 30.13 9.10
C SER A 42 28.11 28.65 9.47
N GLU A 43 28.55 27.81 8.52
CA GLU A 43 28.77 26.36 8.68
C GLU A 43 27.56 25.56 9.21
N ILE A 44 26.35 26.13 9.16
CA ILE A 44 25.13 25.49 9.66
C ILE A 44 24.83 24.19 8.91
N PRO A 45 24.86 24.13 7.56
CA PRO A 45 24.61 22.88 6.84
C PRO A 45 25.57 21.75 7.21
N GLN A 46 26.86 22.05 7.41
CA GLN A 46 27.88 21.06 7.78
C GLN A 46 27.63 20.51 9.18
N ARG A 47 27.34 21.39 10.15
CA ARG A 47 27.06 21.00 11.54
C ARG A 47 25.76 20.20 11.66
N ASP A 48 24.71 20.59 10.93
CA ASP A 48 23.47 19.82 10.90
C ASP A 48 23.64 18.48 10.17
N GLN A 49 24.50 18.39 9.15
CA GLN A 49 24.83 17.12 8.51
C GLN A 49 25.53 16.16 9.47
N GLN A 50 26.49 16.65 10.26
CA GLN A 50 27.11 15.85 11.30
C GLN A 50 26.10 15.43 12.36
N ARG A 51 25.19 16.34 12.76
CA ARG A 51 24.14 16.04 13.73
C ARG A 51 23.17 14.96 13.26
N GLU A 52 22.82 14.94 11.97
CA GLU A 52 22.01 13.86 11.40
C GLU A 52 22.75 12.52 11.41
N LYS A 53 24.06 12.51 11.08
CA LYS A 53 24.88 11.29 11.20
C LYS A 53 24.91 10.78 12.63
N ASP A 54 25.18 11.66 13.59
CA ASP A 54 25.21 11.35 15.02
C ASP A 54 23.83 10.83 15.49
N TYR A 55 22.74 11.43 15.01
CA TYR A 55 21.39 11.00 15.33
C TYR A 55 21.05 9.60 14.80
N GLN A 56 21.54 9.24 13.60
CA GLN A 56 21.38 7.88 13.09
C GLN A 56 22.27 6.87 13.84
N ALA A 57 23.45 7.28 14.31
CA ALA A 57 24.37 6.42 15.06
C ALA A 57 23.89 6.13 16.50
N ILE A 58 23.25 7.09 17.17
CA ILE A 58 22.78 6.91 18.57
C ILE A 58 21.44 6.16 18.66
N LYS A 59 20.60 6.22 17.61
CA LYS A 59 19.31 5.55 17.54
C LYS A 59 19.36 4.05 17.87
N PRO A 60 20.27 3.25 17.29
CA PRO A 60 20.45 1.84 17.67
C PRO A 60 20.68 1.62 19.16
N LEU A 61 21.45 2.50 19.83
CA LEU A 61 21.74 2.38 21.27
C LEU A 61 20.48 2.61 22.10
N LEU A 62 19.66 3.60 21.73
CA LEU A 62 18.35 3.85 22.37
C LEU A 62 17.37 2.70 22.09
N ASP A 63 17.34 2.20 20.85
CA ASP A 63 16.49 1.07 20.45
C ASP A 63 16.84 -0.22 21.18
N GLU A 64 18.13 -0.44 21.48
CA GLU A 64 18.60 -1.55 22.31
C GLU A 64 18.00 -1.48 23.72
N LEU A 65 18.00 -0.30 24.36
CA LEU A 65 17.38 -0.13 25.69
C LEU A 65 15.87 -0.40 25.66
N HIS A 66 15.17 0.09 24.63
CA HIS A 66 13.75 -0.21 24.43
C HIS A 66 13.51 -1.70 24.24
N ASN A 67 14.34 -2.37 23.45
CA ASN A 67 14.24 -3.80 23.21
C ASN A 67 14.45 -4.63 24.49
N GLN A 68 15.50 -4.33 25.24
CA GLN A 68 15.81 -4.98 26.52
C GLN A 68 14.64 -4.82 27.49
N PHE A 69 14.15 -3.59 27.65
CA PHE A 69 13.02 -3.31 28.54
C PHE A 69 11.75 -4.07 28.15
N ILE A 70 11.42 -4.12 26.85
CA ILE A 70 10.27 -4.89 26.35
C ILE A 70 10.46 -6.37 26.63
N THR A 71 11.63 -6.93 26.31
CA THR A 71 11.93 -8.36 26.45
C THR A 71 11.84 -8.80 27.91
N GLU A 72 12.50 -8.08 28.83
CA GLU A 72 12.44 -8.34 30.27
C GLU A 72 11.02 -8.17 30.84
N SER A 73 10.26 -7.18 30.34
CA SER A 73 8.88 -6.97 30.78
C SER A 73 7.94 -8.09 30.34
N LEU A 74 8.22 -8.73 29.20
CA LEU A 74 7.44 -9.87 28.73
C LEU A 74 7.86 -11.17 29.42
N GLN A 75 9.16 -11.34 29.72
CA GLN A 75 9.69 -12.49 30.46
C GLN A 75 9.26 -12.51 31.94
N SER A 76 9.03 -11.35 32.53
CA SER A 76 8.56 -11.23 33.92
C SER A 76 7.05 -11.50 34.09
N LEU A 77 6.32 -11.76 33.00
CA LEU A 77 4.92 -12.18 33.10
C LEU A 77 4.84 -13.63 33.59
N GLU A 78 3.93 -13.87 34.52
CA GLU A 78 3.67 -15.22 35.02
C GLU A 78 3.18 -16.12 33.87
N THR A 79 3.61 -17.39 33.89
CA THR A 79 3.06 -18.41 33.01
C THR A 79 1.58 -18.60 33.31
N GLN A 80 0.74 -18.53 32.28
CA GLN A 80 -0.71 -18.64 32.40
C GLN A 80 -1.19 -19.75 31.49
N ASP A 81 -2.05 -20.62 32.03
CA ASP A 81 -2.84 -21.55 31.23
C ASP A 81 -3.67 -20.74 30.22
N ARG A 82 -3.53 -21.07 28.93
CA ARG A 82 -4.26 -20.40 27.84
C ARG A 82 -5.40 -21.25 27.28
N SER A 83 -5.62 -22.44 27.80
CA SER A 83 -6.59 -23.41 27.30
C SER A 83 -8.00 -22.83 27.27
N ASP A 84 -8.43 -22.19 28.36
CA ASP A 84 -9.73 -21.51 28.44
C ASP A 84 -9.88 -20.40 27.36
N PHE A 85 -8.86 -19.56 27.21
CA PHE A 85 -8.88 -18.50 26.19
C PHE A 85 -8.90 -19.05 24.76
N VAL A 86 -8.07 -20.07 24.48
CA VAL A 86 -8.00 -20.72 23.17
C VAL A 86 -9.35 -21.33 22.82
N LEU A 87 -9.95 -22.08 23.76
CA LEU A 87 -11.27 -22.69 23.58
C LEU A 87 -12.37 -21.63 23.38
N PHE A 88 -12.37 -20.58 24.21
CA PHE A 88 -13.27 -19.44 24.07
C PHE A 88 -13.14 -18.81 22.67
N TYR A 89 -11.91 -18.54 22.22
CA TYR A 89 -11.68 -17.86 20.95
C TYR A 89 -12.07 -18.72 19.73
N GLN A 90 -11.80 -20.02 19.77
CA GLN A 90 -12.25 -20.95 18.73
C GLN A 90 -13.78 -21.00 18.66
N THR A 91 -14.45 -21.03 19.82
CA THR A 91 -15.92 -20.97 19.93
C THR A 91 -16.46 -19.64 19.41
N TYR A 92 -15.83 -18.54 19.81
CA TYR A 92 -16.12 -17.18 19.34
C TYR A 92 -16.10 -17.12 17.81
N GLN A 93 -15.05 -17.65 17.17
CA GLN A 93 -14.95 -17.68 15.71
C GLN A 93 -16.03 -18.54 15.04
N LYS A 94 -16.33 -19.72 15.58
CA LYS A 94 -17.38 -20.61 15.06
C LYS A 94 -18.74 -19.90 15.08
N LYS A 95 -19.09 -19.27 16.22
CA LYS A 95 -20.32 -18.48 16.35
C LYS A 95 -20.35 -17.28 15.41
N LYS A 96 -19.23 -16.55 15.25
CA LYS A 96 -19.15 -15.42 14.31
C LYS A 96 -19.27 -15.83 12.84
N LYS A 97 -18.79 -17.01 12.46
CA LYS A 97 -19.00 -17.57 11.11
C LYS A 97 -20.48 -17.92 10.87
N ASN A 98 -21.13 -18.46 11.89
CA ASN A 98 -22.54 -18.88 11.86
C ASN A 98 -23.48 -17.84 12.48
N LYS A 99 -23.17 -16.54 12.32
CA LYS A 99 -23.91 -15.44 12.97
C LYS A 99 -25.41 -15.37 12.64
N ALA A 100 -25.87 -16.10 11.61
CA ALA A 100 -27.28 -16.19 11.25
C ALA A 100 -28.08 -17.02 12.28
N ASP A 101 -27.40 -17.90 13.03
CA ASP A 101 -28.01 -18.85 13.96
C ASP A 101 -28.12 -18.28 15.39
N PHE A 102 -27.68 -17.03 15.61
CA PHE A 102 -27.61 -16.40 16.93
C PHE A 102 -28.28 -15.02 16.92
N SER A 103 -28.86 -14.64 18.07
CA SER A 103 -29.45 -13.31 18.23
C SER A 103 -28.38 -12.21 18.28
N GLU A 104 -28.77 -10.98 17.93
CA GLU A 104 -27.88 -9.82 18.01
C GLU A 104 -27.37 -9.57 19.44
N LYS A 105 -28.22 -9.83 20.45
CA LYS A 105 -27.87 -9.70 21.87
C LYS A 105 -26.78 -10.68 22.28
N GLU A 106 -26.87 -11.93 21.87
CA GLU A 106 -25.84 -12.95 22.14
C GLU A 106 -24.52 -12.60 21.45
N LEU A 107 -24.58 -12.19 20.18
CA LEU A 107 -23.38 -11.81 19.43
C LEU A 107 -22.69 -10.58 20.02
N LYS A 108 -23.45 -9.64 20.57
CA LYS A 108 -22.95 -8.45 21.26
C LYS A 108 -22.31 -8.80 22.61
N SER A 109 -22.98 -9.62 23.43
CA SER A 109 -22.40 -10.12 24.69
C SER A 109 -21.09 -10.86 24.46
N LEU A 110 -21.03 -11.64 23.38
CA LEU A 110 -19.84 -12.39 22.98
C LEU A 110 -18.70 -11.46 22.51
N ASP A 111 -19.02 -10.35 21.81
CA ASP A 111 -18.04 -9.30 21.49
C ASP A 111 -17.53 -8.60 22.75
N GLU A 112 -18.43 -8.24 23.67
CA GLU A 112 -18.07 -7.59 24.94
C GLU A 112 -17.17 -8.48 25.80
N GLU A 113 -17.42 -9.79 25.83
CA GLU A 113 -16.57 -10.75 26.52
C GLU A 113 -15.18 -10.88 25.85
N PHE A 114 -15.13 -10.95 24.52
CA PHE A 114 -13.88 -10.99 23.76
C PHE A 114 -13.02 -9.73 24.01
N GLU A 115 -13.65 -8.55 23.95
CA GLU A 115 -13.00 -7.27 24.23
C GLU A 115 -12.50 -7.22 25.69
N SER A 116 -13.32 -7.67 26.64
CA SER A 116 -12.95 -7.72 28.06
C SER A 116 -11.73 -8.61 28.31
N ARG A 117 -11.77 -9.86 27.81
CA ARG A 117 -10.68 -10.84 27.97
C ARG A 117 -9.38 -10.33 27.35
N THR A 118 -9.42 -9.84 26.11
CA THR A 118 -8.21 -9.33 25.45
C THR A 118 -7.67 -8.06 26.11
N LYS A 119 -8.54 -7.14 26.55
CA LYS A 119 -8.14 -5.94 27.29
C LYS A 119 -7.45 -6.27 28.62
N SER A 120 -7.94 -7.26 29.36
CA SER A 120 -7.30 -7.73 30.58
C SER A 120 -5.86 -8.21 30.32
N LEU A 121 -5.67 -9.06 29.30
CA LEU A 121 -4.35 -9.55 28.90
C LEU A 121 -3.40 -8.42 28.46
N ARG A 122 -3.89 -7.45 27.69
CA ARG A 122 -3.10 -6.26 27.32
C ARG A 122 -2.71 -5.42 28.54
N THR A 123 -3.62 -5.29 29.51
CA THR A 123 -3.38 -4.53 30.74
C THR A 123 -2.31 -5.19 31.61
N ALA A 124 -2.26 -6.52 31.68
CA ALA A 124 -1.21 -7.26 32.37
C ALA A 124 0.19 -6.93 31.81
N ILE A 125 0.33 -6.86 30.48
CA ILE A 125 1.58 -6.41 29.82
C ILE A 125 1.89 -4.94 30.19
N GLY A 126 0.89 -4.06 30.21
CA GLY A 126 1.06 -2.67 30.65
C GLY A 126 1.58 -2.55 32.09
N ASN A 127 1.09 -3.40 32.99
CA ASN A 127 1.49 -3.45 34.39
C ASN A 127 2.94 -3.96 34.56
N SER A 128 3.39 -4.91 33.73
CA SER A 128 4.77 -5.39 33.81
C SER A 128 5.78 -4.30 33.46
N TYR A 129 5.45 -3.37 32.55
CA TYR A 129 6.28 -2.17 32.30
C TYR A 129 6.45 -1.31 33.56
N ALA A 130 5.37 -1.10 34.33
CA ALA A 130 5.45 -0.33 35.56
C ALA A 130 6.32 -1.03 36.61
N LYS A 131 6.14 -2.35 36.77
CA LYS A 131 6.91 -3.16 37.73
C LYS A 131 8.40 -3.19 37.38
N LEU A 132 8.75 -3.40 36.11
CA LEU A 132 10.15 -3.40 35.65
C LEU A 132 10.80 -2.02 35.80
N ALA A 133 10.06 -0.94 35.56
CA ALA A 133 10.59 0.41 35.71
C ALA A 133 11.04 0.69 37.15
N GLU A 134 10.23 0.31 38.15
CA GLU A 134 10.62 0.46 39.56
C GLU A 134 11.80 -0.44 39.92
N LEU A 135 11.85 -1.68 39.43
CA LEU A 135 12.99 -2.58 39.63
C LEU A 135 14.29 -1.99 39.08
N ARG A 136 14.25 -1.39 37.89
CA ARG A 136 15.41 -0.73 37.27
C ARG A 136 15.87 0.47 38.08
N LYS A 137 14.98 1.28 38.67
CA LYS A 137 15.38 2.43 39.50
C LYS A 137 16.22 2.02 40.71
N SER A 138 15.93 0.85 41.30
CA SER A 138 16.69 0.29 42.42
C SER A 138 17.95 -0.46 42.02
N ASN A 139 18.19 -0.69 40.73
CA ASN A 139 19.33 -1.47 40.26
C ASN A 139 20.62 -0.60 40.26
N PRO A 140 21.75 -1.10 40.83
CA PRO A 140 23.04 -0.41 40.82
C PRO A 140 23.50 0.09 39.45
N ASP A 141 23.13 -0.57 38.34
CA ASP A 141 23.49 -0.16 36.99
C ASP A 141 22.79 1.14 36.57
N TYR A 142 21.64 1.44 37.16
CA TYR A 142 20.78 2.58 36.82
C TYR A 142 20.90 3.76 37.79
N VAL A 143 21.79 3.69 38.77
CA VAL A 143 22.11 4.81 39.66
C VAL A 143 23.47 5.43 39.31
N ASN A 144 23.58 6.73 39.56
CA ASN A 144 24.85 7.45 39.45
C ASN A 144 25.78 7.14 40.64
N GLU A 145 27.00 7.68 40.61
CA GLU A 145 28.02 7.51 41.66
C GLU A 145 27.56 7.98 43.06
N LYS A 146 26.52 8.81 43.13
CA LYS A 146 25.93 9.33 44.38
C LYS A 146 24.69 8.52 44.84
N GLY A 147 24.42 7.37 44.21
CA GLY A 147 23.28 6.51 44.53
C GLY A 147 21.93 7.05 44.06
N LYS A 148 21.88 8.13 43.27
CA LYS A 148 20.63 8.68 42.72
C LYS A 148 20.33 8.03 41.37
N PRO A 149 19.09 7.57 41.11
CA PRO A 149 18.74 6.97 39.82
C PRO A 149 18.91 7.97 38.67
N PHE A 150 19.43 7.49 37.54
CA PHE A 150 19.45 8.25 36.29
C PHE A 150 18.03 8.55 35.78
N LEU A 151 17.10 7.65 36.08
CA LEU A 151 15.74 7.64 35.55
C LEU A 151 14.73 7.82 36.69
N ASP A 152 13.75 8.73 36.55
CA ASP A 152 12.78 9.04 37.60
C ASP A 152 11.32 8.79 37.20
N GLN A 153 11.03 8.71 35.89
CA GLN A 153 9.67 8.59 35.40
C GLN A 153 9.02 7.23 35.74
N LYS A 154 7.71 7.09 35.52
CA LYS A 154 6.99 5.83 35.77
C LYS A 154 6.84 5.01 34.50
N SER A 155 6.84 3.68 34.64
CA SER A 155 6.62 2.74 33.52
C SER A 155 7.61 3.02 32.36
N TYR A 156 7.18 2.83 31.12
CA TYR A 156 8.01 3.03 29.92
C TYR A 156 8.59 4.44 29.77
N LYS A 157 8.06 5.46 30.45
CA LYS A 157 8.52 6.85 30.32
C LYS A 157 9.96 7.04 30.80
N ILE A 158 10.49 6.11 31.60
CA ILE A 158 11.91 6.09 31.98
C ILE A 158 12.85 6.03 30.78
N LEU A 159 12.38 5.55 29.63
CA LEU A 159 13.19 5.44 28.41
C LEU A 159 13.11 6.68 27.52
N THR A 160 12.21 7.62 27.84
CA THR A 160 11.93 8.81 27.02
C THR A 160 12.34 10.12 27.69
N GLU A 161 12.96 10.04 28.85
CA GLU A 161 13.49 11.19 29.59
C GLU A 161 14.97 11.42 29.32
N ALA A 162 15.46 12.63 29.62
CA ALA A 162 16.84 13.02 29.32
C ALA A 162 17.88 12.18 30.09
N GLY A 163 17.50 11.63 31.25
CA GLY A 163 18.34 10.76 32.07
C GLY A 163 18.87 9.51 31.34
N VAL A 164 18.21 9.08 30.26
CA VAL A 164 18.67 7.95 29.44
C VAL A 164 20.06 8.17 28.84
N LEU A 165 20.45 9.42 28.57
CA LEU A 165 21.79 9.73 28.08
C LEU A 165 22.84 9.43 29.16
N GLY A 166 22.58 9.77 30.43
CA GLY A 166 23.47 9.45 31.54
C GLY A 166 23.62 7.94 31.76
N LEU A 167 22.54 7.18 31.58
CA LEU A 167 22.59 5.72 31.59
C LEU A 167 23.49 5.16 30.47
N LEU A 168 23.35 5.70 29.25
CA LEU A 168 24.18 5.30 28.12
C LEU A 168 25.65 5.66 28.35
N GLU A 169 25.96 6.84 28.92
CA GLU A 169 27.34 7.22 29.26
C GLU A 169 27.97 6.23 30.22
N LYS A 170 27.23 5.78 31.24
CA LYS A 170 27.72 4.75 32.17
C LYS A 170 27.92 3.40 31.47
N LYS A 171 26.93 2.95 30.68
CA LYS A 171 26.96 1.65 29.98
C LYS A 171 28.12 1.56 28.98
N TYR A 172 28.47 2.66 28.33
CA TYR A 172 29.52 2.73 27.31
C TYR A 172 30.74 3.54 27.76
N ALA A 173 31.01 3.61 29.07
CA ALA A 173 32.13 4.40 29.62
C ALA A 173 33.50 3.98 29.05
N SER A 174 33.67 2.70 28.72
CA SER A 174 34.89 2.14 28.12
C SER A 174 34.98 2.31 26.59
N ASP A 175 33.93 2.75 25.92
CA ASP A 175 33.87 2.96 24.47
C ASP A 175 33.91 4.47 24.17
N LEU A 176 35.12 5.00 23.95
CA LEU A 176 35.36 6.44 23.78
C LEU A 176 34.57 7.04 22.60
N GLU A 177 34.36 6.27 21.53
CA GLU A 177 33.61 6.74 20.35
C GLU A 177 32.12 6.89 20.68
N LYS A 178 31.52 5.88 21.30
CA LYS A 178 30.11 5.96 21.73
C LYS A 178 29.91 7.03 22.80
N LEU A 179 30.84 7.16 23.75
CA LEU A 179 30.78 8.17 24.79
C LEU A 179 30.80 9.59 24.21
N ALA A 180 31.71 9.86 23.25
CA ALA A 180 31.77 11.13 22.55
C ALA A 180 30.47 11.42 21.78
N LEU A 181 29.89 10.40 21.12
CA LEU A 181 28.61 10.49 20.42
C LEU A 181 27.45 10.86 21.36
N ILE A 182 27.34 10.19 22.51
CA ILE A 182 26.27 10.42 23.50
C ILE A 182 26.34 11.86 24.04
N ARG A 183 27.54 12.33 24.41
CA ARG A 183 27.75 13.66 24.99
C ARG A 183 27.36 14.81 24.05
N ARG A 184 27.44 14.62 22.73
CA ARG A 184 26.98 15.62 21.74
C ARG A 184 25.48 15.93 21.84
N PHE A 185 24.69 15.05 22.44
CA PHE A 185 23.24 15.23 22.62
C PHE A 185 22.83 15.78 24.00
N GLY A 186 23.76 16.02 24.92
CA GLY A 186 23.43 16.47 26.29
C GLY A 186 22.53 17.71 26.33
N ASN A 187 22.84 18.73 25.52
CA ASN A 187 22.03 19.96 25.39
C ASN A 187 21.06 19.93 24.19
N PHE A 188 20.87 18.75 23.57
CA PHE A 188 20.09 18.59 22.35
C PHE A 188 19.04 17.46 22.47
N PHE A 189 18.74 17.01 23.69
CA PHE A 189 17.84 15.88 23.94
C PHE A 189 16.42 16.09 23.38
N THR A 190 15.91 17.33 23.34
CA THR A 190 14.60 17.64 22.75
C THR A 190 14.52 17.32 21.25
N TYR A 191 15.65 17.10 20.57
CA TYR A 191 15.67 16.60 19.20
C TYR A 191 15.10 15.17 19.08
N PHE A 192 15.08 14.40 20.18
CA PHE A 192 14.48 13.07 20.24
C PHE A 192 12.96 13.10 20.47
N THR A 193 12.27 14.23 20.61
CA THR A 193 10.82 14.26 20.90
C THR A 193 10.01 13.41 19.91
N GLY A 194 10.26 13.53 18.60
CA GLY A 194 9.59 12.70 17.61
C GLY A 194 9.97 11.21 17.68
N PHE A 195 11.21 10.90 18.05
CA PHE A 195 11.65 9.52 18.30
C PHE A 195 10.94 8.93 19.52
N ASN A 196 10.94 9.65 20.63
CA ASN A 196 10.31 9.26 21.89
C ASN A 196 8.82 9.05 21.68
N GLN A 197 8.10 9.97 21.04
CA GLN A 197 6.66 9.81 20.76
C GLN A 197 6.36 8.55 19.93
N ASN A 198 7.22 8.23 18.96
CA ASN A 198 7.10 7.00 18.19
C ASN A 198 7.34 5.74 19.04
N ARG A 199 8.24 5.80 20.03
CA ARG A 199 8.52 4.69 20.96
C ARG A 199 7.46 4.54 22.04
N GLU A 200 6.88 5.63 22.53
CA GLU A 200 5.74 5.58 23.47
C GLU A 200 4.57 4.75 22.91
N ASN A 201 4.36 4.81 21.58
CA ASN A 201 3.34 4.01 20.89
C ASN A 201 3.54 2.50 21.01
N TYR A 202 4.73 2.02 21.43
CA TYR A 202 4.98 0.59 21.67
C TYR A 202 4.31 0.10 22.95
N TYR A 203 4.09 0.99 23.92
CA TYR A 203 3.74 0.64 25.29
C TYR A 203 2.26 0.88 25.64
N THR A 204 1.47 1.43 24.71
CA THR A 204 0.03 1.60 24.89
C THR A 204 -0.70 0.25 25.00
N THR A 205 -1.72 0.19 25.83
CA THR A 205 -2.60 -0.99 25.98
C THR A 205 -3.88 -0.90 25.13
N ASP A 206 -4.03 0.22 24.41
CA ASP A 206 -5.11 0.43 23.44
C ASP A 206 -4.94 -0.51 22.23
N GLU A 207 -5.99 -0.64 21.43
CA GLU A 207 -5.98 -1.44 20.21
C GLU A 207 -5.24 -0.78 19.04
N LYS A 208 -3.92 -0.60 19.20
CA LYS A 208 -3.05 0.05 18.24
C LYS A 208 -2.03 -0.94 17.71
N ALA A 209 -1.96 -1.10 16.38
CA ALA A 209 -1.05 -2.03 15.70
C ALA A 209 0.46 -1.77 15.95
N THR A 210 0.79 -0.58 16.48
CA THR A 210 2.16 -0.21 16.88
C THR A 210 2.54 -0.72 18.26
N ALA A 211 1.59 -1.23 19.05
CA ALA A 211 1.80 -1.62 20.43
C ALA A 211 2.25 -3.08 20.57
N VAL A 212 3.17 -3.32 21.51
CA VAL A 212 3.63 -4.66 21.91
C VAL A 212 2.46 -5.49 22.44
N ALA A 213 1.63 -4.90 23.31
CA ALA A 213 0.48 -5.59 23.90
C ALA A 213 -0.53 -6.05 22.84
N TYR A 214 -0.81 -5.19 21.85
CA TYR A 214 -1.68 -5.55 20.72
C TYR A 214 -1.07 -6.65 19.83
N ARG A 215 0.23 -6.55 19.49
CA ARG A 215 0.96 -7.58 18.73
C ARG A 215 0.91 -8.93 19.45
N ALA A 216 1.18 -8.94 20.75
CA ALA A 216 1.18 -10.14 21.57
C ALA A 216 -0.22 -10.76 21.70
N ILE A 217 -1.26 -9.96 21.92
CA ILE A 217 -2.60 -10.48 22.24
C ILE A 217 -3.51 -10.54 21.01
N ASN A 218 -3.77 -9.41 20.36
CA ASN A 218 -4.75 -9.32 19.28
C ASN A 218 -4.25 -9.89 17.95
N GLU A 219 -2.94 -10.07 17.76
CA GLU A 219 -2.38 -10.69 16.54
C GLU A 219 -1.82 -12.08 16.81
N ASN A 220 -0.80 -12.20 17.68
CA ASN A 220 -0.07 -13.46 17.85
C ASN A 220 -0.88 -14.50 18.65
N LEU A 221 -1.49 -14.16 19.78
CA LEU A 221 -2.28 -15.13 20.56
C LEU A 221 -3.49 -15.63 19.77
N LEU A 222 -4.17 -14.73 19.04
CA LEU A 222 -5.26 -15.13 18.16
C LEU A 222 -4.81 -16.03 17.00
N THR A 223 -3.61 -15.77 16.45
CA THR A 223 -3.03 -16.62 15.39
C THR A 223 -2.63 -17.98 15.93
N PHE A 224 -2.00 -18.00 17.10
CA PHE A 224 -1.62 -19.21 17.83
C PHE A 224 -2.84 -20.08 18.16
N ALA A 225 -3.90 -19.50 18.74
CA ALA A 225 -5.15 -20.21 19.06
C ALA A 225 -5.80 -20.87 17.83
N ASN A 226 -5.71 -20.24 16.65
CA ASN A 226 -6.16 -20.84 15.39
C ASN A 226 -5.27 -22.00 14.94
N ASN A 227 -3.96 -21.90 15.18
CA ASN A 227 -3.03 -22.98 14.85
C ASN A 227 -3.27 -24.21 15.74
N CYS A 228 -3.58 -24.02 17.03
CA CYS A 228 -3.95 -25.10 17.95
C CYS A 228 -5.10 -25.98 17.39
N GLU A 229 -6.11 -25.38 16.76
CA GLU A 229 -7.23 -26.13 16.14
C GLU A 229 -6.79 -27.04 14.98
N LEU A 230 -5.60 -26.82 14.40
CA LEU A 230 -5.10 -27.60 13.28
C LEU A 230 -4.37 -28.87 13.70
N PHE A 231 -4.07 -29.03 15.00
CA PHE A 231 -3.21 -30.12 15.50
C PHE A 231 -3.72 -31.50 15.09
N GLU A 232 -5.00 -31.81 15.34
CA GLU A 232 -5.61 -33.10 15.00
C GLU A 232 -5.48 -33.42 13.50
N LYS A 233 -5.67 -32.42 12.65
CA LYS A 233 -5.57 -32.56 11.19
C LYS A 233 -4.13 -32.75 10.72
N LEU A 234 -3.16 -32.29 11.49
CA LEU A 234 -1.73 -32.36 11.19
C LEU A 234 -1.04 -33.55 11.86
N ALA A 235 -1.72 -34.26 12.78
CA ALA A 235 -1.17 -35.41 13.49
C ALA A 235 -0.68 -36.53 12.56
N VAL A 236 -1.27 -36.63 11.35
CA VAL A 236 -0.86 -37.56 10.28
C VAL A 236 0.59 -37.40 9.81
N LEU A 237 1.25 -36.29 10.16
CA LEU A 237 2.62 -35.97 9.73
C LEU A 237 3.73 -36.60 10.58
N GLY A 238 3.40 -37.32 11.66
CA GLY A 238 4.41 -37.87 12.56
C GLY A 238 5.28 -36.79 13.22
N LEU A 239 4.64 -35.84 13.90
CA LEU A 239 5.31 -34.69 14.51
C LEU A 239 6.19 -35.11 15.70
N SER A 240 7.36 -34.48 15.85
CA SER A 240 8.23 -34.63 17.02
C SER A 240 7.61 -34.00 18.27
N GLU A 241 8.10 -34.34 19.47
CA GLU A 241 7.59 -33.72 20.72
C GLU A 241 7.75 -32.19 20.73
N LEU A 242 8.84 -31.66 20.17
CA LEU A 242 9.04 -30.21 20.02
C LEU A 242 8.01 -29.59 19.05
N GLU A 243 7.69 -30.28 17.95
CA GLU A 243 6.66 -29.84 16.99
C GLU A 243 5.25 -29.96 17.56
N LYS A 244 4.99 -30.88 18.49
CA LYS A 244 3.72 -30.98 19.23
C LYS A 244 3.57 -29.84 20.25
N LYS A 245 4.66 -29.48 20.94
CA LYS A 245 4.67 -28.44 21.98
C LYS A 245 4.07 -27.11 21.52
N ILE A 246 4.33 -26.72 20.28
CA ILE A 246 3.85 -25.44 19.71
C ILE A 246 2.33 -25.40 19.46
N PHE A 247 1.61 -26.51 19.63
CA PHE A 247 0.15 -26.55 19.58
C PHE A 247 -0.49 -26.60 20.97
N ASN A 248 0.29 -26.79 22.04
CA ASN A 248 -0.20 -26.79 23.41
C ASN A 248 -0.49 -25.34 23.85
N PRO A 249 -1.74 -24.98 24.24
CA PRO A 249 -2.08 -23.65 24.72
C PRO A 249 -1.11 -23.06 25.76
N ASP A 250 -0.62 -23.87 26.69
CA ASP A 250 0.21 -23.42 27.81
C ASP A 250 1.59 -22.92 27.39
N SER A 251 2.07 -23.35 26.22
CA SER A 251 3.38 -22.96 25.72
C SER A 251 3.42 -21.51 25.20
N TYR A 252 2.26 -20.85 25.05
CA TYR A 252 2.22 -19.52 24.45
C TYR A 252 3.04 -18.46 25.20
N SER A 253 3.15 -18.56 26.52
CA SER A 253 3.97 -17.63 27.31
C SER A 253 5.45 -17.63 26.89
N GLU A 254 5.95 -18.74 26.33
CA GLU A 254 7.30 -18.83 25.77
C GLU A 254 7.47 -18.05 24.46
N TYR A 255 6.37 -17.69 23.78
CA TYR A 255 6.35 -17.10 22.44
C TYR A 255 5.98 -15.60 22.44
N LEU A 256 6.12 -14.92 23.58
CA LEU A 256 5.87 -13.48 23.69
C LEU A 256 7.04 -12.63 23.19
N THR A 257 8.27 -13.10 23.39
CA THR A 257 9.51 -12.42 23.00
C THR A 257 9.88 -12.76 21.55
N GLN A 258 10.78 -11.97 20.95
CA GLN A 258 11.22 -12.24 19.57
C GLN A 258 11.87 -13.63 19.43
N SER A 259 12.72 -14.03 20.37
CA SER A 259 13.38 -15.34 20.34
C SER A 259 12.39 -16.49 20.40
N GLY A 260 11.35 -16.38 21.25
CA GLY A 260 10.27 -17.35 21.32
C GLY A 260 9.44 -17.42 20.03
N ILE A 261 9.17 -16.27 19.42
CA ILE A 261 8.48 -16.18 18.12
C ILE A 261 9.30 -16.83 17.01
N ASP A 262 10.61 -16.61 17.00
CA ASP A 262 11.50 -17.18 15.99
C ASP A 262 11.56 -18.71 16.10
N PHE A 263 11.71 -19.23 17.33
CA PHE A 263 11.63 -20.66 17.61
C PHE A 263 10.28 -21.27 17.15
N TYR A 264 9.16 -20.64 17.51
CA TYR A 264 7.82 -21.08 17.08
C TYR A 264 7.69 -21.12 15.56
N ASN A 265 8.15 -20.07 14.89
CA ASN A 265 8.05 -19.94 13.43
C ASN A 265 8.95 -20.92 12.68
N GLU A 266 10.12 -21.25 13.24
CA GLU A 266 11.00 -22.29 12.72
C GLU A 266 10.34 -23.67 12.78
N MET A 267 9.76 -24.03 13.93
CA MET A 267 9.01 -25.29 14.08
C MET A 267 7.83 -25.37 13.11
N LEU A 268 7.07 -24.28 12.94
CA LEU A 268 5.99 -24.23 11.94
C LEU A 268 6.50 -24.33 10.50
N ALA A 269 7.67 -23.78 10.18
CA ALA A 269 8.24 -23.91 8.84
C ALA A 269 8.54 -25.38 8.51
N ASN A 270 9.08 -26.13 9.48
CA ASN A 270 9.31 -27.57 9.35
C ASN A 270 8.00 -28.33 9.10
N ILE A 271 6.95 -28.05 9.90
CA ILE A 271 5.62 -28.67 9.74
C ILE A 271 4.99 -28.34 8.39
N ARG A 272 5.08 -27.08 7.93
CA ARG A 272 4.56 -26.67 6.61
C ARG A 272 5.27 -27.40 5.47
N SER A 273 6.57 -27.63 5.60
CA SER A 273 7.34 -28.44 4.64
C SER A 273 6.81 -29.87 4.59
N LYS A 274 6.66 -30.53 5.75
CA LYS A 274 6.06 -31.87 5.88
C LYS A 274 4.64 -31.93 5.30
N ALA A 275 3.79 -30.95 5.60
CA ALA A 275 2.41 -30.87 5.11
C ALA A 275 2.34 -30.70 3.59
N ASN A 276 3.25 -29.94 3.00
CA ASN A 276 3.35 -29.77 1.55
C ASN A 276 3.80 -31.07 0.86
N LEU A 277 4.79 -31.77 1.42
CA LEU A 277 5.23 -33.06 0.91
C LEU A 277 4.10 -34.09 0.97
N TYR A 278 3.41 -34.20 2.11
CA TYR A 278 2.24 -35.06 2.28
C TYR A 278 1.14 -34.74 1.26
N THR A 279 0.83 -33.45 1.05
CA THR A 279 -0.19 -33.04 0.06
C THR A 279 0.21 -33.43 -1.37
N GLN A 280 1.49 -33.31 -1.71
CA GLN A 280 1.99 -33.69 -3.04
C GLN A 280 1.91 -35.20 -3.28
N GLU A 281 2.20 -35.99 -2.25
CA GLU A 281 2.21 -37.44 -2.26
C GLU A 281 0.79 -38.04 -2.28
N HIS A 282 -0.06 -37.61 -1.35
CA HIS A 282 -1.39 -38.18 -1.12
C HIS A 282 -2.53 -37.43 -1.82
N LYS A 283 -2.27 -36.29 -2.48
CA LYS A 283 -3.27 -35.41 -3.13
C LYS A 283 -4.35 -34.84 -2.20
N THR A 284 -4.32 -35.17 -0.91
CA THR A 284 -5.15 -34.59 0.13
C THR A 284 -4.52 -33.32 0.67
N LYS A 285 -5.22 -32.19 0.53
CA LYS A 285 -4.71 -30.89 0.97
C LYS A 285 -4.83 -30.73 2.48
N LEU A 286 -3.69 -30.73 3.17
CA LEU A 286 -3.64 -30.42 4.59
C LEU A 286 -3.73 -28.91 4.86
N PRO A 287 -4.29 -28.51 6.02
CA PRO A 287 -4.33 -27.11 6.43
C PRO A 287 -2.92 -26.57 6.65
N GLN A 288 -2.71 -25.28 6.36
CA GLN A 288 -1.41 -24.63 6.51
C GLN A 288 -1.45 -23.68 7.72
N PRO A 289 -0.76 -23.98 8.83
CA PRO A 289 -0.72 -23.12 10.01
C PRO A 289 -0.08 -21.76 9.68
N LYS A 290 -0.38 -20.71 10.43
CA LYS A 290 0.12 -19.33 10.18
C LYS A 290 1.29 -18.98 11.09
N LEU A 291 2.32 -18.34 10.53
CA LEU A 291 3.43 -17.80 11.32
C LEU A 291 2.95 -16.66 12.23
N LEU A 292 3.57 -16.54 13.40
CA LEU A 292 3.41 -15.39 14.27
C LEU A 292 4.16 -14.19 13.68
N TYR A 293 3.61 -13.00 13.92
CA TYR A 293 4.27 -11.76 13.55
C TYR A 293 5.43 -11.49 14.50
N LYS A 294 6.53 -10.92 13.99
CA LYS A 294 7.66 -10.44 14.79
C LYS A 294 7.21 -9.52 15.93
N GLN A 295 7.93 -9.49 17.04
CA GLN A 295 7.60 -8.56 18.12
C GLN A 295 7.91 -7.10 17.73
N ILE A 296 7.18 -6.15 18.30
CA ILE A 296 7.46 -4.72 18.14
C ILE A 296 8.79 -4.39 18.85
N GLY A 297 9.62 -3.57 18.20
CA GLY A 297 10.91 -3.16 18.77
C GLY A 297 12.01 -4.22 18.70
N SER A 298 11.78 -5.39 18.08
CA SER A 298 12.84 -6.38 17.86
C SER A 298 13.87 -5.89 16.83
N PRO A 299 15.16 -6.25 16.99
CA PRO A 299 16.17 -5.96 15.98
C PRO A 299 15.73 -6.63 14.68
N ARG A 300 16.06 -6.03 13.54
CA ARG A 300 15.88 -6.74 12.28
C ARG A 300 16.90 -7.88 12.30
N GLY A 301 16.43 -9.14 12.20
CA GLY A 301 17.33 -10.26 11.94
C GLY A 301 18.17 -9.97 10.70
N ASN A 302 19.35 -10.60 10.61
CA ASN A 302 20.29 -10.43 9.50
C ASN A 302 19.60 -10.77 8.16
N THR A 303 18.89 -9.81 7.56
CA THR A 303 18.69 -9.78 6.11
C THR A 303 20.06 -9.86 5.51
N ILE A 304 20.28 -10.81 4.58
CA ILE A 304 21.55 -11.00 3.85
C ILE A 304 22.16 -9.61 3.61
N PRO A 305 23.23 -9.25 4.34
CA PRO A 305 23.78 -7.90 4.30
C PRO A 305 24.61 -7.84 3.03
N PHE A 306 23.96 -7.49 1.93
CA PHE A 306 24.73 -7.00 0.81
C PHE A 306 25.20 -5.60 1.18
N ASP A 307 26.51 -5.42 1.25
CA ASP A 307 27.12 -4.11 1.35
C ASP A 307 26.55 -3.23 0.23
N LEU A 308 26.12 -2.01 0.56
CA LEU A 308 25.61 -1.09 -0.45
C LEU A 308 26.77 -0.28 -0.98
N ILE A 309 26.98 -0.32 -2.30
CA ILE A 309 27.92 0.57 -2.97
C ILE A 309 27.46 2.02 -2.76
N ASN A 310 28.27 2.89 -2.17
CA ASN A 310 27.84 4.22 -1.74
C ASN A 310 28.12 5.31 -2.78
N ASN A 311 29.21 5.17 -3.54
CA ASN A 311 29.70 6.16 -4.49
C ASN A 311 30.28 5.51 -5.76
N ASP A 312 30.61 6.32 -6.76
CA ASP A 312 31.12 5.85 -8.06
C ASP A 312 32.50 5.17 -7.95
N GLU A 313 33.33 5.54 -6.98
CA GLU A 313 34.66 4.95 -6.81
C GLU A 313 34.59 3.53 -6.24
N GLU A 314 33.75 3.32 -5.23
CA GLU A 314 33.45 1.99 -4.70
C GLU A 314 32.82 1.09 -5.77
N PHE A 315 31.96 1.66 -6.62
CA PHE A 315 31.37 0.96 -7.76
C PHE A 315 32.42 0.45 -8.75
N LYS A 316 33.31 1.35 -9.22
CA LYS A 316 34.36 0.99 -10.17
C LYS A 316 35.30 -0.07 -9.60
N LYS A 317 35.73 0.10 -8.33
CA LYS A 317 36.59 -0.88 -7.64
C LYS A 317 35.95 -2.26 -7.62
N MET A 318 34.68 -2.36 -7.23
CA MET A 318 33.94 -3.62 -7.19
C MET A 318 33.81 -4.27 -8.57
N LEU A 319 33.48 -3.48 -9.61
CA LEU A 319 33.39 -3.96 -10.98
C LEU A 319 34.73 -4.53 -11.47
N HIS A 320 35.84 -3.82 -11.21
CA HIS A 320 37.18 -4.28 -11.58
C HIS A 320 37.59 -5.56 -10.85
N THR A 321 37.35 -5.66 -9.54
CA THR A 321 37.61 -6.89 -8.77
C THR A 321 36.84 -8.07 -9.35
N MET A 322 35.55 -7.89 -9.63
CA MET A 322 34.73 -8.96 -10.21
C MET A 322 35.23 -9.39 -11.59
N ILE A 323 35.62 -8.45 -12.47
CA ILE A 323 36.20 -8.77 -13.79
C ILE A 323 37.49 -9.57 -13.64
N ALA A 324 38.41 -9.14 -12.76
CA ALA A 324 39.69 -9.82 -12.57
C ALA A 324 39.53 -11.26 -12.07
N GLU A 325 38.67 -11.48 -11.08
CA GLU A 325 38.37 -12.80 -10.51
C GLU A 325 37.63 -13.71 -11.50
N THR A 326 36.80 -13.11 -12.36
CA THR A 326 36.09 -13.80 -13.45
C THR A 326 37.07 -14.24 -14.55
N ASP A 327 38.00 -13.38 -14.93
CA ASP A 327 39.01 -13.67 -15.95
C ASP A 327 39.92 -14.84 -15.55
N GLN A 328 40.22 -14.97 -14.26
CA GLN A 328 41.03 -16.08 -13.74
C GLN A 328 40.27 -17.42 -13.78
N ARG A 329 38.98 -17.42 -13.47
CA ARG A 329 38.18 -18.65 -13.33
C ARG A 329 37.63 -19.20 -14.63
N ILE A 330 37.32 -18.35 -15.61
CA ILE A 330 36.63 -18.84 -16.82
C ILE A 330 37.45 -19.83 -17.66
N PRO A 331 38.78 -19.69 -17.83
CA PRO A 331 39.57 -20.73 -18.46
C PRO A 331 39.42 -22.10 -17.75
N GLU A 332 39.34 -22.10 -16.43
CA GLU A 332 39.13 -23.31 -15.63
C GLU A 332 37.70 -23.85 -15.76
N PHE A 333 36.70 -22.96 -15.91
CA PHE A 333 35.31 -23.34 -16.22
C PHE A 333 35.23 -24.08 -17.56
N ASN A 334 35.91 -23.52 -18.58
CA ASN A 334 35.98 -24.12 -19.90
C ASN A 334 36.65 -25.50 -19.84
N LYS A 335 37.82 -25.59 -19.19
CA LYS A 335 38.54 -26.86 -19.01
C LYS A 335 37.69 -27.94 -18.34
N LEU A 336 36.95 -27.58 -17.29
CA LEU A 336 36.09 -28.53 -16.59
C LEU A 336 34.92 -29.01 -17.47
N LEU A 337 34.27 -28.10 -18.21
CA LEU A 337 33.16 -28.45 -19.11
C LEU A 337 33.61 -29.18 -20.39
N GLU A 338 34.79 -28.86 -20.92
CA GLU A 338 35.41 -29.56 -22.05
C GLU A 338 35.61 -31.05 -21.74
N SER A 339 35.95 -31.41 -20.50
CA SER A 339 36.03 -32.81 -20.09
C SER A 339 34.71 -33.59 -20.28
N ILE A 340 33.57 -32.90 -20.22
CA ILE A 340 32.24 -33.47 -20.54
C ILE A 340 31.97 -33.41 -22.04
N PHE A 341 32.23 -32.27 -22.69
CA PHE A 341 31.90 -32.08 -24.10
C PHE A 341 32.73 -32.94 -25.06
N GLU A 342 33.96 -33.26 -24.68
CA GLU A 342 34.86 -34.15 -25.44
C GLU A 342 34.76 -35.60 -24.96
N GLU A 343 33.88 -35.88 -23.98
CA GLU A 343 33.69 -37.22 -23.39
C GLU A 343 34.97 -37.82 -22.76
N ASN A 344 35.89 -36.97 -22.31
CA ASN A 344 37.14 -37.36 -21.63
C ASN A 344 36.90 -37.77 -20.15
N ALA A 345 35.76 -37.43 -19.58
CA ALA A 345 35.36 -37.78 -18.21
C ALA A 345 34.44 -39.00 -18.17
N ASP A 346 34.50 -39.77 -17.08
CA ASP A 346 33.58 -40.89 -16.87
C ASP A 346 32.15 -40.37 -16.59
N LEU A 347 31.29 -40.48 -17.61
CA LEU A 347 29.90 -40.02 -17.57
C LEU A 347 29.03 -40.77 -16.56
N SER A 348 29.45 -41.96 -16.10
CA SER A 348 28.77 -42.70 -15.04
C SER A 348 28.95 -42.07 -13.65
N GLN A 349 30.01 -41.26 -13.49
CA GLN A 349 30.33 -40.57 -12.23
C GLN A 349 29.76 -39.15 -12.16
N ILE A 350 29.20 -38.61 -13.24
CA ILE A 350 28.68 -37.23 -13.30
C ILE A 350 27.16 -37.24 -13.34
N PHE A 351 26.52 -36.43 -12.48
CA PHE A 351 25.08 -36.48 -12.24
C PHE A 351 24.40 -35.12 -12.44
N LEU A 352 23.14 -35.18 -12.89
CA LEU A 352 22.23 -34.04 -12.98
C LEU A 352 21.11 -34.20 -11.96
N SER A 353 20.85 -33.13 -11.22
CA SER A 353 19.67 -33.08 -10.34
C SER A 353 18.37 -33.00 -11.16
N LYS A 354 17.25 -33.41 -10.59
CA LYS A 354 15.91 -33.18 -11.15
C LYS A 354 15.67 -31.72 -11.58
N THR A 355 16.20 -30.76 -10.84
CA THR A 355 16.08 -29.33 -11.18
C THR A 355 16.87 -29.01 -12.44
N SER A 356 18.09 -29.52 -12.56
CA SER A 356 18.95 -29.37 -13.73
C SER A 356 18.33 -30.01 -14.97
N LEU A 357 17.77 -31.21 -14.84
CA LEU A 357 17.05 -31.89 -15.93
C LEU A 357 15.87 -31.07 -16.45
N ASN A 358 15.09 -30.45 -15.56
CA ASN A 358 14.01 -29.54 -15.99
C ASN A 358 14.54 -28.29 -16.71
N ILE A 359 15.69 -27.76 -16.30
CA ILE A 359 16.31 -26.60 -16.98
C ILE A 359 16.76 -27.01 -18.38
N ILE A 360 17.50 -28.11 -18.50
CA ILE A 360 18.01 -28.64 -19.76
C ILE A 360 16.85 -29.01 -20.70
N SER A 361 15.81 -29.68 -20.17
CA SER A 361 14.56 -29.97 -20.88
C SER A 361 13.93 -28.71 -21.49
N ASN A 362 13.63 -27.71 -20.66
CA ASN A 362 12.99 -26.49 -21.14
C ASN A 362 13.89 -25.68 -22.08
N ARG A 363 15.21 -25.82 -21.99
CA ARG A 363 16.16 -25.09 -22.81
C ARG A 363 16.33 -25.72 -24.18
N TYR A 364 16.58 -27.04 -24.24
CA TYR A 364 17.03 -27.70 -25.45
C TYR A 364 16.00 -28.65 -26.10
N PHE A 365 14.88 -29.02 -25.46
CA PHE A 365 13.96 -30.02 -26.01
C PHE A 365 12.66 -29.43 -26.57
N SER A 366 12.26 -29.87 -27.76
CA SER A 366 10.95 -29.60 -28.39
C SER A 366 9.91 -30.64 -27.99
N SER A 367 10.33 -31.91 -27.83
CA SER A 367 9.46 -33.05 -27.51
C SER A 367 9.96 -33.80 -26.27
N TRP A 368 9.97 -33.13 -25.11
CA TRP A 368 10.40 -33.75 -23.84
C TRP A 368 9.58 -34.99 -23.44
N ASN A 369 8.29 -35.03 -23.82
CA ASN A 369 7.40 -36.17 -23.52
C ASN A 369 7.90 -37.49 -24.12
N THR A 370 8.46 -37.46 -25.34
CA THR A 370 9.02 -38.64 -26.01
C THR A 370 10.18 -39.24 -25.20
N LEU A 371 11.03 -38.39 -24.62
CA LEU A 371 12.12 -38.85 -23.75
C LEU A 371 11.61 -39.39 -22.41
N LEU A 372 10.52 -38.81 -21.88
CA LEU A 372 9.88 -39.30 -20.65
C LEU A 372 9.26 -40.69 -20.84
N GLU A 373 8.59 -40.93 -21.97
CA GLU A 373 8.07 -42.25 -22.34
C GLU A 373 9.21 -43.25 -22.48
N LYS A 374 10.27 -42.89 -23.21
CA LYS A 374 11.42 -43.77 -23.41
C LYS A 374 12.13 -44.13 -22.10
N GLY A 375 12.24 -43.18 -21.18
CA GLY A 375 12.83 -43.47 -19.87
C GLY A 375 11.98 -44.37 -18.98
N VAL A 376 10.65 -44.45 -19.19
CA VAL A 376 9.83 -45.47 -18.54
C VAL A 376 10.11 -46.84 -19.15
N GLU A 377 10.23 -46.95 -20.48
CA GLU A 377 10.57 -48.20 -21.17
C GLU A 377 11.92 -48.77 -20.68
N LEU A 378 12.93 -47.90 -20.56
CA LEU A 378 14.26 -48.24 -20.06
C LEU A 378 14.33 -48.41 -18.52
N LYS A 379 13.19 -48.31 -17.82
CA LYS A 379 13.07 -48.42 -16.35
C LYS A 379 13.87 -47.37 -15.55
N LEU A 380 14.35 -46.33 -16.21
CA LEU A 380 15.03 -45.18 -15.58
C LEU A 380 14.02 -44.26 -14.90
N PHE A 381 12.80 -44.14 -15.45
CA PHE A 381 11.70 -43.32 -14.93
C PHE A 381 10.51 -44.19 -14.50
N LYS A 382 9.63 -43.63 -13.66
CA LYS A 382 8.39 -44.31 -13.24
C LYS A 382 7.16 -43.61 -13.84
N PHE A 383 6.30 -44.37 -14.50
CA PHE A 383 4.99 -43.88 -14.94
C PHE A 383 3.98 -43.93 -13.80
N LYS A 384 3.14 -42.89 -13.66
CA LYS A 384 2.08 -42.83 -12.65
C LYS A 384 0.72 -42.61 -13.33
N LYS A 385 -0.13 -43.62 -13.26
CA LYS A 385 -1.47 -43.64 -13.85
C LYS A 385 -2.46 -42.90 -12.93
N ASN A 386 -2.72 -41.63 -13.22
CA ASN A 386 -3.68 -40.75 -12.53
C ASN A 386 -4.63 -40.10 -13.58
N ASP A 387 -5.61 -39.29 -13.16
CA ASP A 387 -6.55 -38.55 -14.06
C ASP A 387 -5.86 -37.62 -15.08
N GLU A 388 -4.59 -37.25 -14.83
CA GLU A 388 -3.66 -36.68 -15.80
C GLU A 388 -2.45 -37.63 -15.83
N GLU A 389 -2.20 -38.32 -16.94
CA GLU A 389 -1.05 -39.21 -17.12
C GLU A 389 0.25 -38.45 -16.82
N SER A 390 1.08 -38.92 -15.87
CA SER A 390 2.27 -38.16 -15.42
C SER A 390 3.50 -39.03 -15.16
N PHE A 391 4.68 -38.46 -15.43
CA PHE A 391 5.99 -39.12 -15.31
C PHE A 391 6.72 -38.68 -14.03
N LYS A 392 7.34 -39.62 -13.30
CA LYS A 392 8.16 -39.36 -12.12
C LYS A 392 9.64 -39.53 -12.46
N LEU A 393 10.34 -38.40 -12.58
CA LEU A 393 11.79 -38.29 -12.74
C LEU A 393 12.53 -38.71 -11.45
N PRO A 394 13.74 -39.29 -11.58
CA PRO A 394 14.60 -39.61 -10.45
C PRO A 394 15.16 -38.33 -9.81
N THR A 395 15.68 -38.46 -8.59
CA THR A 395 16.30 -37.33 -7.87
C THR A 395 17.57 -36.87 -8.58
N TYR A 396 18.36 -37.84 -9.07
CA TYR A 396 19.56 -37.66 -9.86
C TYR A 396 19.52 -38.61 -11.06
N LEU A 397 20.16 -38.21 -12.15
CA LEU A 397 20.37 -39.02 -13.35
C LEU A 397 21.82 -38.82 -13.77
N SER A 398 22.57 -39.90 -14.00
CA SER A 398 23.94 -39.81 -14.52
C SER A 398 23.95 -39.33 -15.97
N LEU A 399 25.08 -38.79 -16.43
CA LEU A 399 25.24 -38.43 -17.84
C LEU A 399 25.26 -39.68 -18.73
N ALA A 400 25.76 -40.82 -18.24
CA ALA A 400 25.70 -42.09 -18.95
C ALA A 400 24.25 -42.55 -19.20
N GLU A 401 23.37 -42.49 -18.19
CA GLU A 401 21.94 -42.81 -18.33
C GLU A 401 21.23 -41.81 -19.24
N LEU A 402 21.59 -40.52 -19.19
CA LEU A 402 21.04 -39.52 -20.11
C LEU A 402 21.47 -39.77 -21.57
N LYS A 403 22.72 -40.18 -21.78
CA LYS A 403 23.23 -40.58 -23.10
C LYS A 403 22.44 -41.78 -23.63
N GLU A 404 22.26 -42.83 -22.82
CA GLU A 404 21.47 -44.00 -23.18
C GLU A 404 20.02 -43.63 -23.58
N LEU A 405 19.37 -42.76 -22.79
CA LEU A 405 18.02 -42.27 -23.09
C LEU A 405 17.94 -41.57 -24.46
N LEU A 406 18.94 -40.74 -24.78
CA LEU A 406 18.97 -39.96 -26.01
C LEU A 406 19.28 -40.82 -27.23
N GLU A 407 20.14 -41.81 -27.08
CA GLU A 407 20.51 -42.76 -28.13
C GLU A 407 19.39 -43.78 -28.40
N ALA A 408 18.54 -44.07 -27.41
CA ALA A 408 17.38 -44.94 -27.58
C ALA A 408 16.22 -44.32 -28.38
N VAL A 409 16.26 -43.01 -28.63
CA VAL A 409 15.33 -42.31 -29.53
C VAL A 409 16.00 -42.12 -30.89
N PRO A 410 15.36 -42.45 -32.02
CA PRO A 410 15.95 -42.27 -33.35
C PRO A 410 16.44 -40.84 -33.56
N PHE A 411 17.69 -40.70 -34.02
CA PHE A 411 18.24 -39.40 -34.42
C PHE A 411 17.66 -39.00 -35.79
N GLN A 412 17.17 -37.76 -35.88
CA GLN A 412 16.61 -37.21 -37.11
C GLN A 412 17.24 -35.85 -37.40
N THR A 413 17.86 -35.70 -38.57
CA THR A 413 18.34 -34.43 -39.09
C THR A 413 17.16 -33.60 -39.57
N ALA A 414 17.11 -32.32 -39.20
CA ALA A 414 16.03 -31.45 -39.65
C ALA A 414 16.24 -31.04 -41.12
N GLU A 415 15.29 -31.34 -42.00
CA GLU A 415 15.27 -30.75 -43.34
C GLU A 415 14.84 -29.27 -43.26
N LYS A 416 15.50 -28.39 -44.03
CA LYS A 416 15.09 -26.99 -44.19
C LYS A 416 13.77 -26.94 -44.94
N SER A 417 12.77 -26.25 -44.40
CA SER A 417 11.48 -26.08 -45.07
C SER A 417 11.61 -25.18 -46.29
N ASP A 418 11.35 -25.71 -47.49
CA ASP A 418 10.81 -24.91 -48.58
C ASP A 418 9.28 -24.87 -48.47
N THR A 419 8.73 -23.72 -48.83
CA THR A 419 7.35 -23.30 -48.63
C THR A 419 6.31 -24.19 -49.32
N ALA A 420 5.13 -24.26 -48.69
CA ALA A 420 3.82 -24.60 -49.25
C ALA A 420 3.53 -26.08 -49.57
N GLU A 421 3.22 -26.88 -48.54
CA GLU A 421 2.06 -27.79 -48.54
C GLU A 421 1.89 -28.46 -47.16
N GLY A 422 0.65 -28.59 -46.71
CA GLY A 422 0.26 -29.00 -45.36
C GLY A 422 0.43 -30.49 -45.05
N THR A 423 1.66 -30.98 -45.09
CA THR A 423 2.01 -32.33 -44.63
C THR A 423 2.72 -32.26 -43.28
N HIS A 424 2.26 -33.03 -42.29
CA HIS A 424 2.85 -33.09 -40.95
C HIS A 424 4.33 -33.48 -41.00
N HIS A 425 5.24 -32.50 -40.86
CA HIS A 425 6.67 -32.78 -40.69
C HIS A 425 6.95 -33.32 -39.28
N GLN A 426 7.75 -34.39 -39.19
CA GLN A 426 8.21 -34.94 -37.92
C GLN A 426 9.15 -33.93 -37.23
N VAL A 427 8.86 -33.63 -35.96
CA VAL A 427 9.56 -32.61 -35.17
C VAL A 427 10.78 -33.24 -34.52
N SER A 428 11.99 -32.68 -34.75
CA SER A 428 13.22 -33.09 -34.05
C SER A 428 13.03 -33.13 -32.52
N LEU A 429 13.76 -34.02 -31.83
CA LEU A 429 13.70 -34.15 -30.37
C LEU A 429 14.18 -32.89 -29.63
N LEU A 430 15.20 -32.22 -30.20
CA LEU A 430 15.81 -31.01 -29.67
C LEU A 430 15.32 -29.77 -30.44
N LYS A 431 15.26 -28.62 -29.76
CA LYS A 431 14.87 -27.34 -30.34
C LYS A 431 15.92 -26.88 -31.34
N LEU A 432 15.45 -26.43 -32.49
CA LEU A 432 16.21 -25.62 -33.42
C LEU A 432 16.26 -24.20 -32.84
N GLN A 433 17.28 -23.84 -32.04
CA GLN A 433 17.44 -22.46 -31.56
C GLN A 433 18.75 -21.82 -32.02
N ARG A 434 18.56 -20.64 -32.61
CA ARG A 434 19.51 -19.62 -33.10
C ARG A 434 20.45 -20.05 -34.24
N GLU A 435 20.49 -19.17 -35.23
CA GLU A 435 21.40 -19.18 -36.38
C GLU A 435 22.84 -19.46 -35.93
N ASN A 436 23.35 -20.67 -36.17
CA ASN A 436 24.71 -21.00 -36.61
C ASN A 436 24.97 -22.53 -36.65
N LEU A 437 24.92 -23.06 -37.89
CA LEU A 437 26.03 -23.73 -38.59
C LEU A 437 26.63 -25.08 -38.15
N HIS A 438 26.09 -25.86 -37.20
CA HIS A 438 26.62 -27.22 -36.93
C HIS A 438 25.60 -28.37 -36.95
N LEU A 439 24.39 -28.13 -37.44
CA LEU A 439 23.36 -29.17 -37.61
C LEU A 439 23.73 -30.24 -38.65
N GLU A 440 24.66 -29.95 -39.56
CA GLU A 440 24.98 -30.81 -40.71
C GLU A 440 26.03 -31.92 -40.41
N SER A 441 26.62 -31.96 -39.19
CA SER A 441 27.71 -32.91 -38.86
C SER A 441 27.53 -33.73 -37.58
N SER A 442 26.36 -33.69 -36.94
CA SER A 442 26.05 -34.54 -35.77
C SER A 442 25.40 -35.85 -36.21
N HIS A 443 25.77 -36.95 -35.56
CA HIS A 443 25.31 -38.30 -35.90
C HIS A 443 24.40 -38.91 -34.83
N SER A 444 24.21 -38.24 -33.68
CA SER A 444 23.32 -38.68 -32.61
C SER A 444 22.66 -37.53 -31.83
N ASN A 445 21.57 -37.83 -31.11
CA ASN A 445 20.89 -36.88 -30.21
C ASN A 445 21.79 -36.43 -29.04
N TRP A 446 22.69 -37.30 -28.57
CA TRP A 446 23.66 -36.99 -27.52
C TRP A 446 24.72 -35.98 -28.00
N GLU A 447 25.32 -36.24 -29.17
CA GLU A 447 26.30 -35.35 -29.77
C GLU A 447 25.70 -33.96 -30.04
N LEU A 448 24.45 -33.92 -30.53
CA LEU A 448 23.73 -32.68 -30.77
C LEU A 448 23.49 -31.90 -29.46
N LEU A 449 23.15 -32.57 -28.36
CA LEU A 449 22.99 -31.92 -27.05
C LEU A 449 24.32 -31.35 -26.54
N LEU A 450 25.42 -32.12 -26.60
CA LEU A 450 26.74 -31.66 -26.16
C LEU A 450 27.22 -30.46 -26.97
N LYS A 451 27.12 -30.51 -28.31
CA LYS A 451 27.46 -29.38 -29.19
C LYS A 451 26.59 -28.15 -28.90
N SER A 452 25.29 -28.34 -28.65
CA SER A 452 24.39 -27.25 -28.29
C SER A 452 24.76 -26.60 -26.95
N MET A 453 25.10 -27.41 -25.94
CA MET A 453 25.55 -26.94 -24.64
C MET A 453 26.91 -26.21 -24.74
N LYS A 454 27.87 -26.77 -25.49
CA LYS A 454 29.17 -26.15 -25.75
C LYS A 454 29.01 -24.80 -26.46
N SER A 455 28.22 -24.77 -27.53
CA SER A 455 27.91 -23.54 -28.26
C SER A 455 27.25 -22.48 -27.37
N ASP A 456 26.29 -22.87 -26.52
CA ASP A 456 25.69 -21.96 -25.55
C ASP A 456 26.73 -21.38 -24.59
N PHE A 457 27.62 -22.21 -24.03
CA PHE A 457 28.69 -21.75 -23.14
C PHE A 457 29.66 -20.79 -23.86
N GLU A 458 30.14 -21.15 -25.04
CA GLU A 458 31.02 -20.33 -25.88
C GLU A 458 30.35 -19.01 -26.28
N SER A 459 29.05 -19.03 -26.57
CA SER A 459 28.30 -17.81 -26.92
C SER A 459 28.28 -16.79 -25.78
N PHE A 460 28.20 -17.26 -24.53
CA PHE A 460 28.28 -16.39 -23.36
C PHE A 460 29.70 -15.84 -23.17
N TRP A 461 30.72 -16.64 -23.47
CA TRP A 461 32.11 -16.29 -23.20
C TRP A 461 32.76 -15.44 -24.31
N THR A 462 32.78 -15.95 -25.54
CA THR A 462 33.54 -15.41 -26.69
C THR A 462 32.70 -15.10 -27.92
N GLY A 463 31.40 -15.45 -27.96
CA GLY A 463 30.53 -15.22 -29.12
C GLY A 463 30.53 -13.77 -29.66
N GLU A 464 30.48 -13.64 -30.99
CA GLU A 464 30.51 -12.35 -31.73
C GLU A 464 29.14 -11.93 -32.31
N GLY A 465 28.05 -12.58 -31.90
CA GLY A 465 26.69 -12.28 -32.38
C GLY A 465 26.06 -11.00 -31.83
N GLU A 466 24.86 -10.66 -32.33
CA GLU A 466 24.11 -9.42 -32.05
C GLU A 466 23.89 -9.10 -30.56
N PHE A 467 23.90 -10.11 -29.69
CA PHE A 467 23.66 -9.97 -28.25
C PHE A 467 24.94 -9.80 -27.40
N GLY A 468 26.13 -9.94 -27.99
CA GLY A 468 27.45 -9.77 -27.37
C GLY A 468 27.81 -10.75 -26.24
N SER A 469 29.06 -11.23 -26.22
CA SER A 469 29.63 -12.07 -25.17
C SER A 469 30.26 -11.28 -24.01
N TYR A 470 30.66 -11.96 -22.93
CA TYR A 470 31.48 -11.38 -21.86
C TYR A 470 32.72 -10.67 -22.42
N THR A 471 33.48 -11.33 -23.29
CA THR A 471 34.73 -10.77 -23.84
C THR A 471 34.44 -9.54 -24.70
N SER A 472 33.37 -9.54 -25.51
CA SER A 472 32.98 -8.35 -26.28
C SER A 472 32.57 -7.17 -25.37
N ALA A 473 31.79 -7.43 -24.32
CA ALA A 473 31.36 -6.43 -23.35
C ALA A 473 32.56 -5.82 -22.61
N LYS A 474 33.50 -6.66 -22.17
CA LYS A 474 34.72 -6.25 -21.50
C LYS A 474 35.59 -5.38 -22.40
N LYS A 475 35.84 -5.80 -23.65
CA LYS A 475 36.60 -5.01 -24.63
C LYS A 475 35.96 -3.64 -24.88
N ALA A 476 34.64 -3.60 -25.06
CA ALA A 476 33.89 -2.36 -25.23
C ALA A 476 33.94 -1.45 -23.99
N LEU A 477 33.95 -2.02 -22.77
CA LEU A 477 34.13 -1.23 -21.54
C LEU A 477 35.55 -0.68 -21.40
N GLN A 478 36.57 -1.43 -21.86
CA GLN A 478 37.96 -1.00 -21.84
C GLN A 478 38.29 0.10 -22.86
N SER A 479 37.52 0.18 -23.96
CA SER A 479 37.70 1.24 -24.98
C SER A 479 37.01 2.57 -24.61
N LEU A 480 36.23 2.62 -23.53
CA LEU A 480 35.60 3.85 -23.05
C LEU A 480 36.63 4.82 -22.47
N SER A 481 36.54 6.10 -22.85
CA SER A 481 37.38 7.16 -22.26
C SER A 481 37.09 7.38 -20.77
N SER A 482 35.85 7.15 -20.33
CA SER A 482 35.49 7.15 -18.90
C SER A 482 34.21 6.35 -18.63
N LEU A 483 34.23 5.49 -17.60
CA LEU A 483 33.05 4.75 -17.18
C LEU A 483 32.10 5.63 -16.37
N GLN A 484 30.91 5.86 -16.91
CA GLN A 484 29.83 6.62 -16.27
C GLN A 484 28.67 5.71 -15.87
N SER A 485 28.41 5.59 -14.56
CA SER A 485 27.34 4.76 -13.98
C SER A 485 25.92 5.23 -14.32
N THR A 486 25.77 6.45 -14.83
CA THR A 486 24.49 7.05 -15.23
C THR A 486 24.20 6.95 -16.73
N ASN A 487 25.19 6.59 -17.55
CA ASN A 487 25.06 6.43 -18.99
C ASN A 487 24.40 5.06 -19.32
N GLN A 488 23.42 5.07 -20.22
CA GLN A 488 22.63 3.88 -20.54
C GLN A 488 23.40 2.83 -21.36
N GLU A 489 24.24 3.25 -22.30
CA GLU A 489 25.07 2.34 -23.09
C GLU A 489 26.08 1.61 -22.20
N HIS A 490 26.73 2.34 -21.29
CA HIS A 490 27.64 1.75 -20.32
C HIS A 490 26.93 0.73 -19.41
N LYS A 491 25.71 1.04 -18.94
CA LYS A 491 24.89 0.10 -18.16
C LYS A 491 24.56 -1.16 -18.93
N ASN A 492 24.23 -1.03 -20.22
CA ASN A 492 23.94 -2.17 -21.08
C ASN A 492 25.17 -3.08 -21.23
N LEU A 493 26.35 -2.50 -21.43
CA LEU A 493 27.62 -3.24 -21.47
C LEU A 493 27.92 -3.95 -20.14
N ILE A 494 27.77 -3.25 -19.00
CA ILE A 494 27.97 -3.86 -17.68
C ILE A 494 26.96 -4.98 -17.42
N LYS A 495 25.69 -4.80 -17.83
CA LYS A 495 24.66 -5.83 -17.71
C LYS A 495 25.01 -7.05 -18.56
N MET A 496 25.43 -6.84 -19.80
CA MET A 496 25.82 -7.91 -20.73
C MET A 496 26.98 -8.73 -20.15
N LEU A 497 28.03 -8.05 -19.67
CA LEU A 497 29.13 -8.65 -18.93
C LEU A 497 28.60 -9.45 -17.72
N LEU A 498 27.77 -8.78 -16.90
CA LEU A 498 26.93 -9.29 -15.82
C LEU A 498 26.33 -10.68 -16.07
N ASP A 499 25.47 -10.69 -17.09
CA ASP A 499 24.57 -11.78 -17.39
C ASP A 499 25.31 -12.96 -17.98
N ASN A 500 26.22 -12.71 -18.91
CA ASN A 500 27.01 -13.75 -19.54
C ASN A 500 27.87 -14.50 -18.51
N THR A 501 28.55 -13.79 -17.59
CA THR A 501 29.28 -14.43 -16.49
C THR A 501 28.35 -15.25 -15.59
N LEU A 502 27.18 -14.72 -15.25
CA LEU A 502 26.22 -15.42 -14.39
C LEU A 502 25.61 -16.66 -15.10
N TYR A 503 25.39 -16.60 -16.41
CA TYR A 503 24.92 -17.74 -17.20
C TYR A 503 25.97 -18.85 -17.24
N ALA A 504 27.24 -18.52 -17.52
CA ALA A 504 28.35 -19.47 -17.46
C ALA A 504 28.45 -20.13 -16.07
N TYR A 505 28.41 -19.32 -15.00
CA TYR A 505 28.42 -19.80 -13.62
C TYR A 505 27.21 -20.71 -13.29
N ARG A 506 26.02 -20.40 -13.81
CA ARG A 506 24.81 -21.22 -13.60
C ARG A 506 24.87 -22.54 -14.35
N MET A 507 25.53 -22.59 -15.50
CA MET A 507 25.70 -23.81 -16.27
C MET A 507 26.55 -24.84 -15.51
N LEU A 508 27.65 -24.41 -14.88
CA LEU A 508 28.41 -25.26 -13.95
C LEU A 508 27.54 -25.83 -12.82
N LYS A 509 26.63 -25.01 -12.28
CA LYS A 509 25.70 -25.45 -11.24
C LYS A 509 24.70 -26.50 -11.69
N TRP A 510 24.50 -26.73 -13.00
CA TRP A 510 23.65 -27.84 -13.46
C TRP A 510 24.20 -29.19 -13.01
N PHE A 511 25.53 -29.30 -12.91
CA PHE A 511 26.23 -30.50 -12.48
C PHE A 511 26.50 -30.55 -10.96
N LYS A 512 26.16 -29.50 -10.20
CA LYS A 512 26.33 -29.52 -8.74
C LYS A 512 25.23 -30.36 -8.10
N VAL A 513 25.61 -31.47 -7.49
CA VAL A 513 24.71 -32.37 -6.75
C VAL A 513 25.16 -32.52 -5.30
N ASP A 514 24.24 -32.95 -4.43
CA ASP A 514 24.57 -33.35 -3.07
C ASP A 514 25.01 -34.81 -3.10
N THR A 515 26.33 -35.03 -3.17
CA THR A 515 26.95 -36.35 -3.31
C THR A 515 26.60 -37.29 -2.15
N SER A 516 26.33 -36.76 -0.96
CA SER A 516 25.88 -37.56 0.19
C SER A 516 24.54 -38.29 -0.06
N LYS A 517 23.73 -37.80 -1.00
CA LYS A 517 22.43 -38.38 -1.37
C LYS A 517 22.51 -39.41 -2.49
N LEU A 518 23.68 -39.64 -3.08
CA LEU A 518 23.89 -40.67 -4.11
C LEU A 518 24.05 -42.07 -3.49
N GLY A 519 24.40 -42.16 -2.20
CA GLY A 519 24.65 -43.44 -1.51
C GLY A 519 26.05 -44.01 -1.76
N PHE A 520 26.87 -43.32 -2.55
CA PHE A 520 28.29 -43.60 -2.80
C PHE A 520 29.03 -42.29 -3.09
N VAL A 521 30.36 -42.31 -3.08
CA VAL A 521 31.20 -41.16 -3.43
C VAL A 521 31.59 -41.32 -4.91
N PRO A 522 31.24 -40.37 -5.78
CA PRO A 522 31.69 -40.41 -7.18
C PRO A 522 33.21 -40.39 -7.29
N GLU A 523 33.75 -41.16 -8.23
CA GLU A 523 35.20 -41.26 -8.46
C GLU A 523 35.71 -40.15 -9.41
N GLY A 524 36.98 -39.77 -9.26
CA GLY A 524 37.66 -38.77 -10.10
C GLY A 524 37.64 -37.32 -9.61
N GLU A 525 38.26 -36.42 -10.37
CA GLU A 525 38.55 -35.03 -9.97
C GLU A 525 37.43 -34.02 -10.32
N PHE A 526 36.34 -34.45 -10.95
CA PHE A 526 35.30 -33.56 -11.46
C PHE A 526 34.61 -32.74 -10.36
N TYR A 527 34.06 -33.40 -9.33
CA TYR A 527 33.38 -32.70 -8.22
C TYR A 527 34.33 -31.91 -7.32
N PRO A 528 35.52 -32.42 -6.93
CA PRO A 528 36.53 -31.61 -6.24
C PRO A 528 36.88 -30.33 -7.00
N SER A 529 37.14 -30.43 -8.30
CA SER A 529 37.43 -29.28 -9.16
C SER A 529 36.24 -28.32 -9.26
N LEU A 530 35.02 -28.84 -9.43
CA LEU A 530 33.79 -28.04 -9.47
C LEU A 530 33.56 -27.28 -8.16
N ASP A 531 33.75 -27.94 -7.02
CA ASP A 531 33.56 -27.32 -5.71
C ASP A 531 34.63 -26.27 -5.44
N GLN A 532 35.90 -26.52 -5.78
CA GLN A 532 36.98 -25.53 -5.69
C GLN A 532 36.70 -24.29 -6.55
N LEU A 533 36.21 -24.47 -7.78
CA LEU A 533 35.87 -23.37 -8.69
C LEU A 533 34.72 -22.49 -8.19
N LEU A 534 33.77 -23.10 -7.49
CA LEU A 534 32.61 -22.41 -6.92
C LEU A 534 32.89 -21.85 -5.52
N GLN A 535 33.88 -22.39 -4.82
CA GLN A 535 34.33 -21.94 -3.51
C GLN A 535 34.89 -20.51 -3.61
N ASP A 536 34.54 -19.67 -2.63
CA ASP A 536 35.00 -18.28 -2.53
C ASP A 536 34.76 -17.41 -3.77
N TYR A 537 33.81 -17.78 -4.64
CA TYR A 537 33.41 -16.99 -5.81
C TYR A 537 32.06 -16.30 -5.58
N PRO A 538 32.03 -15.09 -4.98
CA PRO A 538 30.80 -14.39 -4.59
C PRO A 538 30.11 -13.68 -5.76
N LEU A 539 30.18 -14.22 -6.97
CA LEU A 539 29.62 -13.63 -8.19
C LEU A 539 28.15 -13.21 -8.03
N PRO A 540 27.22 -14.01 -7.46
CA PRO A 540 25.84 -13.57 -7.26
C PRO A 540 25.73 -12.33 -6.35
N LYS A 541 26.59 -12.21 -5.33
CA LYS A 541 26.65 -11.05 -4.43
C LYS A 541 27.11 -9.80 -5.18
N TRP A 542 28.22 -9.89 -5.93
CA TRP A 542 28.72 -8.76 -6.73
C TRP A 542 27.70 -8.30 -7.78
N TYR A 543 27.08 -9.26 -8.46
CA TYR A 543 26.00 -9.01 -9.41
C TYR A 543 24.86 -8.21 -8.79
N ASP A 544 24.37 -8.64 -7.62
CA ASP A 544 23.28 -7.96 -6.92
C ASP A 544 23.69 -6.55 -6.46
N MET A 545 24.91 -6.37 -5.91
CA MET A 545 25.43 -5.08 -5.47
C MET A 545 25.54 -4.07 -6.63
N ILE A 546 26.14 -4.50 -7.75
CA ILE A 546 26.31 -3.67 -8.94
C ILE A 546 24.95 -3.32 -9.56
N ARG A 547 24.04 -4.30 -9.70
CA ARG A 547 22.66 -4.05 -10.17
C ARG A 547 21.95 -3.02 -9.29
N ASN A 548 22.02 -3.20 -7.96
CA ASN A 548 21.34 -2.32 -7.01
C ASN A 548 21.89 -0.89 -7.05
N TYR A 549 23.17 -0.72 -7.40
CA TYR A 549 23.79 0.58 -7.61
C TYR A 549 23.33 1.24 -8.92
N LEU A 550 23.45 0.54 -10.06
CA LEU A 550 23.13 1.07 -11.39
C LEU A 550 21.65 1.41 -11.59
N THR A 551 20.76 0.75 -10.83
CA THR A 551 19.31 0.97 -10.89
C THR A 551 18.80 2.11 -10.01
N ARG A 552 19.70 2.82 -9.29
CA ARG A 552 19.34 3.99 -8.48
C ARG A 552 18.77 5.13 -9.34
N LYS A 553 18.00 6.02 -8.71
CA LYS A 553 17.46 7.19 -9.38
C LYS A 553 18.57 8.20 -9.69
N PRO A 554 18.49 8.90 -10.84
CA PRO A 554 19.46 9.93 -11.21
C PRO A 554 19.32 11.23 -10.39
N TYR A 555 18.27 11.36 -9.57
CA TYR A 555 18.07 12.53 -8.70
C TYR A 555 17.75 12.12 -7.28
N SER A 556 18.19 12.94 -6.32
CA SER A 556 17.97 12.72 -4.90
C SER A 556 16.85 13.63 -4.37
N GLN A 557 15.98 13.04 -3.54
CA GLN A 557 15.03 13.78 -2.71
C GLN A 557 15.47 13.83 -1.25
N ALA A 558 16.63 13.24 -0.92
CA ALA A 558 17.18 13.30 0.41
C ALA A 558 17.44 14.76 0.78
N LYS A 559 16.99 15.14 1.96
CA LYS A 559 17.06 16.50 2.47
C LYS A 559 17.49 16.44 3.92
N LEU A 560 18.36 17.37 4.29
CA LEU A 560 18.90 17.52 5.64
C LEU A 560 17.96 18.44 6.43
N LYS A 561 17.56 18.07 7.65
CA LYS A 561 16.84 18.99 8.55
C LYS A 561 17.84 20.04 9.07
N LEU A 562 17.49 21.31 8.94
CA LEU A 562 18.28 22.41 9.49
C LEU A 562 17.75 22.82 10.86
N ASN A 563 18.64 22.96 11.84
CA ASN A 563 18.30 23.30 13.22
C ASN A 563 18.91 24.62 13.70
N PHE A 564 19.91 25.17 12.99
CA PHE A 564 20.56 26.44 13.39
C PHE A 564 21.04 26.41 14.85
N ASP A 565 21.62 25.27 15.27
CA ASP A 565 22.04 24.96 16.65
C ASP A 565 20.95 25.00 17.72
N CYS A 566 19.69 25.04 17.33
CA CYS A 566 18.55 25.08 18.22
C CYS A 566 17.70 23.83 18.07
N SER A 567 17.65 23.01 19.12
CA SER A 567 16.82 21.79 19.15
C SER A 567 15.32 22.09 19.18
N THR A 568 14.93 23.34 19.46
CA THR A 568 13.55 23.83 19.49
C THR A 568 13.22 24.83 18.38
N LEU A 569 14.07 24.93 17.34
CA LEU A 569 13.83 25.81 16.20
C LEU A 569 12.41 25.60 15.66
N LEU A 570 11.64 26.69 15.54
CA LEU A 570 10.27 26.69 15.01
C LEU A 570 9.24 25.82 15.79
N ASN A 571 9.54 25.31 16.99
CA ASN A 571 8.62 24.48 17.77
C ASN A 571 7.31 25.21 18.13
N GLY A 572 7.37 26.52 18.32
CA GLY A 572 6.21 27.36 18.60
C GLY A 572 6.43 28.78 18.08
N ARG A 573 5.34 29.51 17.90
CA ARG A 573 5.37 30.87 17.35
C ARG A 573 4.96 31.94 18.37
N ASP A 574 4.60 31.56 19.59
CA ASP A 574 4.24 32.54 20.61
C ASP A 574 5.35 33.57 20.79
N LYS A 575 4.98 34.84 20.83
CA LYS A 575 5.89 35.97 21.05
C LYS A 575 6.83 35.72 22.22
N ASN A 576 6.34 35.13 23.30
CA ASN A 576 7.12 34.85 24.51
C ASN A 576 8.14 33.71 24.32
N LYS A 577 8.15 33.06 23.14
CA LYS A 577 9.00 31.94 22.76
C LYS A 577 9.88 32.24 21.57
N GLU A 578 9.89 33.47 21.04
CA GLU A 578 10.73 33.86 19.90
C GLU A 578 12.22 33.64 20.17
N THR A 579 12.72 34.00 21.36
CA THR A 579 14.13 33.81 21.75
C THR A 579 14.51 32.34 21.96
N GLN A 580 13.54 31.48 22.28
CA GLN A 580 13.72 30.03 22.45
C GLN A 580 13.66 29.30 21.10
N ASN A 581 12.77 29.71 20.20
CA ASN A 581 12.50 29.02 18.93
C ASN A 581 13.15 29.70 17.72
N LEU A 582 13.85 30.82 17.95
CA LEU A 582 14.68 31.59 17.02
C LEU A 582 14.00 32.10 15.75
N SER A 583 12.67 32.14 15.67
CA SER A 583 11.96 32.40 14.40
C SER A 583 10.87 33.45 14.49
N VAL A 584 10.77 34.30 13.47
CA VAL A 584 9.72 35.32 13.29
C VAL A 584 9.22 35.33 11.84
N ILE A 585 7.94 35.64 11.62
CA ILE A 585 7.38 35.88 10.27
C ILE A 585 7.24 37.38 10.04
N LEU A 586 7.68 37.84 8.87
CA LEU A 586 7.52 39.21 8.41
C LEU A 586 6.65 39.25 7.13
N ARG A 587 5.97 40.38 6.88
CA ARG A 587 5.18 40.66 5.68
C ARG A 587 5.60 42.00 5.09
N LYS A 588 5.69 42.08 3.76
CA LYS A 588 5.92 43.33 2.99
C LYS A 588 5.37 43.17 1.58
N ASP A 589 4.61 44.14 1.09
CA ASP A 589 4.08 44.20 -0.29
C ASP A 589 3.41 42.88 -0.77
N GLY A 590 2.59 42.27 0.08
CA GLY A 590 1.91 41.00 -0.22
C GLY A 590 2.81 39.75 -0.20
N LYS A 591 4.11 39.90 0.10
CA LYS A 591 5.08 38.81 0.27
C LYS A 591 5.32 38.52 1.75
N PHE A 592 5.77 37.30 2.01
CA PHE A 592 6.03 36.78 3.35
C PHE A 592 7.48 36.32 3.48
N TYR A 593 8.04 36.51 4.67
CA TYR A 593 9.43 36.22 4.97
C TYR A 593 9.53 35.48 6.29
N LEU A 594 10.47 34.55 6.36
CA LEU A 594 10.86 33.86 7.58
C LEU A 594 12.22 34.41 8.01
N ALA A 595 12.26 35.00 9.20
CA ALA A 595 13.49 35.48 9.81
C ALA A 595 13.93 34.48 10.88
N ILE A 596 15.21 34.09 10.87
CA ILE A 596 15.83 33.19 11.84
C ILE A 596 16.97 33.92 12.53
N MET A 597 16.89 34.05 13.85
CA MET A 597 17.94 34.66 14.66
C MET A 597 19.08 33.68 14.88
N LYS A 598 20.31 34.19 14.91
CA LYS A 598 21.46 33.41 15.36
C LYS A 598 21.31 33.10 16.86
N LYS A 599 21.67 31.89 17.30
CA LYS A 599 21.39 31.39 18.66
C LYS A 599 22.00 32.26 19.77
N ASP A 600 23.22 32.73 19.56
CA ASP A 600 23.97 33.64 20.45
C ASP A 600 23.46 35.11 20.37
N GLN A 601 22.60 35.43 19.41
CA GLN A 601 22.01 36.76 19.21
C GLN A 601 20.47 36.70 19.14
N ASN A 602 19.89 35.80 19.93
CA ASN A 602 18.47 35.46 19.91
C ASN A 602 17.50 36.54 20.42
N LYS A 603 18.01 37.69 20.89
CA LYS A 603 17.21 38.82 21.39
C LYS A 603 17.01 39.93 20.34
N PHE A 604 17.33 39.67 19.07
CA PHE A 604 17.26 40.68 18.01
C PHE A 604 15.90 41.39 17.95
N PHE A 605 14.79 40.64 18.02
CA PHE A 605 13.42 41.18 17.99
C PHE A 605 12.90 41.70 19.34
N GLU A 606 13.68 41.64 20.42
CA GLU A 606 13.33 42.26 21.72
C GLU A 606 13.81 43.72 21.80
N LYS A 607 14.71 44.15 20.91
CA LYS A 607 15.27 45.52 20.90
C LYS A 607 14.17 46.54 20.61
N SER A 608 13.93 47.48 21.53
CA SER A 608 12.91 48.55 21.38
C SER A 608 13.14 49.40 20.12
N ALA A 609 14.40 49.71 19.82
CA ALA A 609 14.80 50.48 18.62
C ALA A 609 14.31 49.87 17.29
N LEU A 610 13.99 48.57 17.25
CA LEU A 610 13.42 47.94 16.05
C LEU A 610 12.00 48.42 15.75
N TYR A 611 11.29 48.93 16.76
CA TYR A 611 9.87 49.31 16.68
C TYR A 611 9.65 50.82 16.86
N GLU A 612 10.72 51.61 16.83
CA GLU A 612 10.72 53.05 16.99
C GLU A 612 11.44 53.74 15.81
N GLY A 613 11.28 55.05 15.67
CA GLY A 613 11.97 55.85 14.64
C GLY A 613 11.41 55.67 13.23
N ASN A 614 12.30 55.60 12.22
CA ASN A 614 11.94 55.47 10.81
C ASN A 614 11.48 54.03 10.49
N LEU A 615 10.20 53.78 10.76
CA LEU A 615 9.55 52.51 10.48
C LEU A 615 9.26 52.37 8.98
N GLY A 616 9.65 51.24 8.40
CA GLY A 616 9.39 50.95 6.99
C GLY A 616 7.98 50.41 6.74
N THR A 617 7.83 49.76 5.59
CA THR A 617 6.61 49.06 5.16
C THR A 617 6.55 47.61 5.64
N MET A 618 7.67 47.07 6.12
CA MET A 618 7.74 45.71 6.64
C MET A 618 7.06 45.59 8.00
N GLU A 619 6.23 44.55 8.15
CA GLU A 619 5.48 44.24 9.36
C GLU A 619 5.94 42.91 9.96
N LYS A 620 6.23 42.91 11.25
CA LYS A 620 6.40 41.71 12.07
C LYS A 620 5.04 41.18 12.54
N MET A 621 4.88 39.86 12.49
CA MET A 621 3.72 39.16 13.03
C MET A 621 3.95 38.83 14.51
N ASP A 622 3.17 39.44 15.40
CA ASP A 622 3.10 39.12 16.84
C ASP A 622 2.04 38.03 17.05
N TYR A 623 2.49 36.78 17.21
CA TYR A 623 1.63 35.61 17.40
C TYR A 623 1.43 35.33 18.89
N LYS A 624 0.17 35.17 19.33
CA LYS A 624 -0.17 34.72 20.69
C LYS A 624 -1.11 33.52 20.62
N LEU A 625 -0.84 32.53 21.46
CA LEU A 625 -1.66 31.32 21.57
C LEU A 625 -1.80 30.87 23.02
N LEU A 626 -3.04 30.55 23.41
CA LEU A 626 -3.36 29.75 24.59
C LEU A 626 -3.72 28.33 24.13
N PRO A 627 -2.77 27.38 24.11
CA PRO A 627 -3.04 26.01 23.69
C PRO A 627 -3.61 25.17 24.84
N GLY A 628 -4.57 24.28 24.56
CA GLY A 628 -4.98 23.24 25.52
C GLY A 628 -5.49 23.81 26.84
N ALA A 629 -6.61 24.52 26.81
CA ALA A 629 -7.16 25.27 27.94
C ALA A 629 -7.33 24.39 29.18
N ASN A 630 -7.75 23.15 29.01
CA ASN A 630 -7.92 22.16 30.09
C ASN A 630 -6.63 21.87 30.90
N LYS A 631 -5.44 22.09 30.32
CA LYS A 631 -4.15 21.89 30.98
C LYS A 631 -3.51 23.23 31.36
N MET A 632 -3.60 24.23 30.49
CA MET A 632 -2.91 25.50 30.68
C MET A 632 -3.60 26.40 31.69
N LEU A 633 -4.93 26.44 31.72
CA LEU A 633 -5.67 27.24 32.70
C LEU A 633 -5.32 26.82 34.14
N PRO A 634 -5.44 25.54 34.56
CA PRO A 634 -5.08 25.17 35.92
C PRO A 634 -3.58 25.36 36.19
N LYS A 635 -2.70 25.06 35.22
CA LYS A 635 -1.25 25.23 35.40
C LYS A 635 -0.85 26.69 35.64
N CYS A 636 -1.44 27.63 34.91
CA CYS A 636 -1.04 29.04 34.95
C CYS A 636 -1.83 29.86 35.97
N LEU A 637 -3.12 29.58 36.15
CA LEU A 637 -4.02 30.34 37.03
C LEU A 637 -4.08 29.77 38.45
N MET A 638 -3.62 28.52 38.66
CA MET A 638 -3.39 27.92 39.99
C MET A 638 -1.97 27.34 40.06
N PRO A 639 -0.92 28.17 39.95
CA PRO A 639 0.45 27.69 39.86
C PRO A 639 0.87 26.98 41.16
N GLY A 640 1.69 25.93 41.04
CA GLY A 640 2.10 25.11 42.18
C GLY A 640 2.86 25.88 43.28
N SER A 641 3.51 27.00 42.94
CA SER A 641 4.19 27.88 43.88
C SER A 641 3.23 28.66 44.79
N ASP A 642 2.07 29.04 44.26
CA ASP A 642 1.02 29.76 44.99
C ASP A 642 -0.30 29.60 44.23
N LYS A 643 -1.14 28.65 44.67
CA LYS A 643 -2.39 28.35 43.98
C LYS A 643 -3.42 29.48 44.09
N LYS A 644 -3.30 30.38 45.08
CA LYS A 644 -4.26 31.47 45.33
C LYS A 644 -3.88 32.77 44.60
N LYS A 645 -2.69 32.86 43.99
CA LYS A 645 -2.15 34.04 43.29
C LYS A 645 -3.16 34.80 42.43
N TYR A 646 -4.00 34.10 41.67
CA TYR A 646 -4.98 34.72 40.75
C TYR A 646 -6.42 34.73 41.29
N GLY A 647 -6.61 34.43 42.58
CA GLY A 647 -7.89 34.51 43.27
C GLY A 647 -8.64 33.17 43.42
N ALA A 648 -7.94 32.03 43.40
CA ALA A 648 -8.59 30.75 43.68
C ALA A 648 -8.96 30.66 45.17
N SER A 649 -10.25 30.46 45.48
CA SER A 649 -10.73 30.23 46.84
C SER A 649 -10.45 28.81 47.31
N ASP A 650 -10.55 28.55 48.63
CA ASP A 650 -10.39 27.19 49.16
C ASP A 650 -11.43 26.22 48.57
N GLN A 651 -12.66 26.70 48.32
CA GLN A 651 -13.71 25.94 47.63
C GLN A 651 -13.28 25.53 46.21
N VAL A 652 -12.67 26.43 45.43
CA VAL A 652 -12.15 26.12 44.07
C VAL A 652 -11.04 25.06 44.12
N LEU A 653 -10.17 25.13 45.12
CA LEU A 653 -9.09 24.15 45.28
C LEU A 653 -9.63 22.77 45.66
N GLU A 654 -10.63 22.72 46.53
CA GLU A 654 -11.28 21.49 46.98
C GLU A 654 -12.06 20.80 45.86
N LEU A 655 -12.93 21.52 45.14
CA LEU A 655 -13.68 20.96 44.01
C LEU A 655 -12.73 20.49 42.89
N TYR A 656 -11.62 21.21 42.67
CA TYR A 656 -10.66 20.83 41.63
C TYR A 656 -9.94 19.52 42.00
N ALA A 657 -9.57 19.35 43.27
CA ALA A 657 -8.97 18.12 43.78
C ALA A 657 -9.94 16.93 43.73
N LYS A 658 -11.23 17.14 44.07
CA LYS A 658 -12.28 16.13 43.96
C LYS A 658 -12.67 15.79 42.52
N GLY A 659 -12.44 16.70 41.58
CA GLY A 659 -12.83 16.54 40.18
C GLY A 659 -14.32 16.68 39.91
N SER A 660 -15.10 17.24 40.85
CA SER A 660 -16.57 17.35 40.78
C SER A 660 -17.10 18.23 39.64
N PHE A 661 -16.24 19.02 38.99
CA PHE A 661 -16.59 19.79 37.79
C PHE A 661 -16.60 18.94 36.49
N LYS A 662 -16.11 17.69 36.53
CA LYS A 662 -15.98 16.83 35.35
C LYS A 662 -17.20 15.93 35.20
N LYS A 663 -17.90 16.03 34.07
CA LYS A 663 -19.10 15.24 33.77
C LYS A 663 -18.86 13.72 33.69
N SER A 664 -17.61 13.29 33.50
CA SER A 664 -17.22 11.88 33.49
C SER A 664 -17.09 11.26 34.89
N GLU A 665 -17.05 12.08 35.94
CA GLU A 665 -16.89 11.61 37.32
C GLU A 665 -18.25 11.42 37.99
N LYS A 666 -18.37 10.41 38.87
CA LYS A 666 -19.61 10.19 39.64
C LYS A 666 -19.94 11.35 40.58
N SER A 667 -18.92 12.10 40.99
CA SER A 667 -19.02 13.29 41.84
C SER A 667 -19.45 14.56 41.09
N PHE A 668 -19.89 14.45 39.83
CA PHE A 668 -20.24 15.62 39.03
C PHE A 668 -21.29 16.50 39.71
N ASN A 669 -21.00 17.80 39.83
CA ASN A 669 -21.86 18.81 40.40
C ASN A 669 -21.84 20.07 39.50
N LEU A 670 -23.03 20.54 39.12
CA LEU A 670 -23.19 21.68 38.21
C LEU A 670 -22.78 23.02 38.85
N ALA A 671 -23.03 23.20 40.14
CA ALA A 671 -22.64 24.42 40.86
C ALA A 671 -21.11 24.51 41.03
N ASP A 672 -20.44 23.38 41.27
CA ASP A 672 -18.96 23.32 41.31
C ASP A 672 -18.35 23.63 39.94
N LEU A 673 -18.98 23.17 38.85
CA LEU A 673 -18.60 23.53 37.50
C LEU A 673 -18.67 25.06 37.28
N HIS A 674 -19.81 25.66 37.62
CA HIS A 674 -20.04 27.10 37.48
C HIS A 674 -19.05 27.92 38.32
N THR A 675 -18.83 27.51 39.57
CA THR A 675 -17.84 28.12 40.47
C THR A 675 -16.43 28.12 39.87
N LEU A 676 -16.02 27.00 39.25
CA LEU A 676 -14.72 26.92 38.58
C LEU A 676 -14.63 27.81 37.34
N ILE A 677 -15.70 27.90 36.56
CA ILE A 677 -15.78 28.76 35.37
C ILE A 677 -15.70 30.24 35.76
N ASP A 678 -16.43 30.66 36.79
CA ASP A 678 -16.41 32.04 37.28
C ASP A 678 -15.02 32.43 37.82
N PHE A 679 -14.36 31.51 38.53
CA PHE A 679 -12.95 31.69 38.87
C PHE A 679 -12.10 31.93 37.62
N TYR A 680 -12.19 31.08 36.59
CA TYR A 680 -11.39 31.26 35.38
C TYR A 680 -11.70 32.58 34.66
N LYS A 681 -12.97 32.97 34.55
CA LYS A 681 -13.38 34.26 33.97
C LYS A 681 -12.77 35.44 34.74
N SER A 682 -12.71 35.37 36.06
CA SER A 682 -12.11 36.42 36.90
C SER A 682 -10.58 36.44 36.87
N ALA A 683 -9.94 35.28 36.66
CA ALA A 683 -8.50 35.11 36.69
C ALA A 683 -7.83 35.42 35.34
N LEU A 684 -8.50 35.14 34.22
CA LEU A 684 -7.97 35.36 32.86
C LEU A 684 -7.53 36.81 32.61
N PRO A 685 -8.32 37.86 32.96
CA PRO A 685 -7.89 39.25 32.79
C PRO A 685 -6.70 39.66 33.65
N LYS A 686 -6.45 38.96 34.78
CA LYS A 686 -5.34 39.22 35.69
C LYS A 686 -4.02 38.61 35.20
N TYR A 687 -4.06 37.69 34.23
CA TYR A 687 -2.88 37.04 33.69
C TYR A 687 -2.28 37.87 32.54
N GLU A 688 -1.13 38.50 32.81
CA GLU A 688 -0.47 39.48 31.94
C GLU A 688 -0.32 39.03 30.47
N ASP A 689 -0.04 37.75 30.24
CA ASP A 689 0.18 37.20 28.89
C ASP A 689 -1.10 36.94 28.09
N TRP A 690 -2.25 36.84 28.76
CA TRP A 690 -3.53 36.45 28.16
C TRP A 690 -4.58 37.56 28.12
N LYS A 691 -4.34 38.69 28.83
CA LYS A 691 -5.21 39.89 28.76
C LYS A 691 -5.42 40.41 27.33
N VAL A 692 -4.46 40.17 26.45
CA VAL A 692 -4.46 40.53 25.03
C VAL A 692 -5.60 39.89 24.22
N PHE A 693 -6.15 38.74 24.65
CA PHE A 693 -7.21 38.07 23.89
C PHE A 693 -8.60 38.71 24.05
N ASN A 694 -8.80 39.54 25.08
CA ASN A 694 -10.08 40.21 25.39
C ASN A 694 -11.30 39.27 25.32
N PHE A 695 -11.24 38.15 26.05
CA PHE A 695 -12.23 37.08 25.98
C PHE A 695 -13.67 37.56 26.23
N GLN A 696 -14.59 37.09 25.39
CA GLN A 696 -16.04 37.29 25.48
C GLN A 696 -16.70 35.93 25.72
N PHE A 697 -17.19 35.69 26.94
CA PHE A 697 -17.81 34.41 27.31
C PHE A 697 -19.31 34.53 27.43
N GLN A 698 -20.04 33.46 27.14
CA GLN A 698 -21.47 33.38 27.46
C GLN A 698 -21.71 33.36 28.99
N ALA A 699 -22.96 33.57 29.41
CA ALA A 699 -23.36 33.47 30.81
C ALA A 699 -22.99 32.10 31.40
N THR A 700 -22.49 32.07 32.65
CA THR A 700 -21.93 30.84 33.24
C THR A 700 -22.98 29.72 33.36
N GLU A 701 -24.22 30.09 33.63
CA GLU A 701 -25.39 29.21 33.70
C GLU A 701 -25.64 28.39 32.43
N ASN A 702 -25.18 28.86 31.26
CA ASN A 702 -25.35 28.14 30.00
C ASN A 702 -24.38 26.97 29.83
N TYR A 703 -23.34 26.88 30.66
CA TYR A 703 -22.39 25.77 30.59
C TYR A 703 -22.93 24.54 31.34
N GLN A 704 -23.01 23.44 30.62
CA GLN A 704 -23.42 22.11 31.10
C GLN A 704 -22.24 21.14 31.23
N ASP A 705 -21.07 21.54 30.71
CA ASP A 705 -19.85 20.76 30.70
C ASP A 705 -18.63 21.68 30.58
N ILE A 706 -17.58 21.44 31.37
CA ILE A 706 -16.36 22.29 31.36
C ILE A 706 -15.70 22.36 29.98
N SER A 707 -15.86 21.35 29.14
CA SER A 707 -15.33 21.35 27.77
C SER A 707 -15.96 22.44 26.90
N GLN A 708 -17.20 22.88 27.18
CA GLN A 708 -17.82 24.00 26.47
C GLN A 708 -17.05 25.29 26.74
N PHE A 709 -16.74 25.59 28.01
CA PHE A 709 -15.93 26.74 28.38
C PHE A 709 -14.52 26.66 27.81
N TYR A 710 -13.85 25.50 27.93
CA TYR A 710 -12.52 25.32 27.35
C TYR A 710 -12.49 25.53 25.84
N ARG A 711 -13.56 25.15 25.11
CA ARG A 711 -13.65 25.42 23.66
C ARG A 711 -13.73 26.90 23.34
N GLU A 712 -14.52 27.67 24.07
CA GLU A 712 -14.59 29.14 23.88
C GLU A 712 -13.24 29.81 24.17
N VAL A 713 -12.55 29.38 25.22
CA VAL A 713 -11.19 29.85 25.53
C VAL A 713 -10.22 29.52 24.39
N GLU A 714 -10.26 28.30 23.83
CA GLU A 714 -9.36 27.92 22.74
C GLU A 714 -9.69 28.64 21.43
N GLN A 715 -10.97 28.87 21.13
CA GLN A 715 -11.42 29.62 19.96
C GLN A 715 -10.88 31.05 19.96
N GLN A 716 -10.96 31.72 21.11
CA GLN A 716 -10.56 33.11 21.27
C GLN A 716 -9.08 33.27 21.65
N GLY A 717 -8.46 32.20 22.16
CA GLY A 717 -7.07 32.14 22.60
C GLY A 717 -6.05 32.08 21.46
N TYR A 718 -6.36 32.62 20.29
CA TYR A 718 -5.46 32.72 19.15
C TYR A 718 -5.53 34.11 18.52
N LEU A 719 -4.39 34.79 18.44
CA LEU A 719 -4.30 36.15 17.90
C LEU A 719 -3.04 36.33 17.05
N LEU A 720 -3.20 37.04 15.93
CA LEU A 720 -2.12 37.48 15.05
C LEU A 720 -2.18 39.01 14.92
N ASN A 721 -1.33 39.69 15.67
CA ASN A 721 -1.15 41.14 15.55
C ASN A 721 0.00 41.47 14.60
N ARG A 722 0.01 42.69 14.09
CA ARG A 722 1.09 43.19 13.22
C ARG A 722 1.73 44.42 13.82
N ARG A 723 3.04 44.54 13.66
CA ARG A 723 3.81 45.67 14.14
C ARG A 723 4.86 46.04 13.10
N LYS A 724 4.93 47.31 12.70
CA LYS A 724 5.96 47.78 11.77
C LYS A 724 7.36 47.65 12.38
N VAL A 725 8.35 47.43 11.54
CA VAL A 725 9.76 47.33 11.95
C VAL A 725 10.63 48.32 11.18
N ASN A 726 11.74 48.72 11.80
CA ASN A 726 12.79 49.50 11.16
C ASN A 726 13.56 48.60 10.16
N GLU A 727 13.40 48.86 8.87
CA GLU A 727 13.98 48.04 7.81
C GLU A 727 15.52 48.12 7.78
N GLU A 728 16.11 49.27 8.10
CA GLU A 728 17.58 49.44 8.11
C GLU A 728 18.23 48.57 9.19
N LEU A 729 17.59 48.43 10.35
CA LEU A 729 18.08 47.52 11.40
C LEU A 729 17.99 46.05 10.97
N ILE A 730 16.97 45.66 10.20
CA ILE A 730 16.86 44.31 9.63
C ILE A 730 18.02 44.06 8.65
N LYS A 731 18.30 45.02 7.75
CA LYS A 731 19.42 44.93 6.79
C LYS A 731 20.76 44.80 7.52
N GLN A 732 20.99 45.63 8.54
CA GLN A 732 22.18 45.57 9.38
C GLN A 732 22.29 44.21 10.08
N GLY A 733 21.17 43.69 10.59
CA GLY A 733 21.14 42.36 11.22
C GLY A 733 21.56 41.22 10.29
N ILE A 734 21.20 41.29 9.00
CA ILE A 734 21.63 40.34 7.97
C ILE A 734 23.12 40.50 7.68
N LYS A 735 23.57 41.74 7.48
CA LYS A 735 24.97 42.07 7.18
C LYS A 735 25.93 41.59 8.26
N ASP A 736 25.55 41.75 9.53
CA ASP A 736 26.36 41.36 10.69
C ASP A 736 26.23 39.85 11.03
N GLY A 737 25.42 39.09 10.28
CA GLY A 737 25.20 37.66 10.51
C GLY A 737 24.33 37.32 11.72
N SER A 738 23.67 38.31 12.32
CA SER A 738 22.75 38.13 13.46
C SER A 738 21.39 37.54 13.07
N LEU A 739 21.02 37.71 11.80
CA LEU A 739 19.72 37.36 11.26
C LEU A 739 19.86 36.71 9.87
N PHE A 740 19.21 35.57 9.68
CA PHE A 740 19.00 34.98 8.36
C PHE A 740 17.59 35.31 7.90
N LEU A 741 17.45 35.90 6.71
CA LEU A 741 16.15 36.24 6.14
C LEU A 741 15.87 35.41 4.89
N PHE A 742 14.69 34.79 4.85
CA PHE A 742 14.25 33.99 3.73
C PHE A 742 12.89 34.46 3.23
N GLN A 743 12.74 34.70 1.93
CA GLN A 743 11.42 34.87 1.35
C GLN A 743 10.71 33.51 1.26
N ILE A 744 9.48 33.44 1.79
CA ILE A 744 8.60 32.29 1.63
C ILE A 744 8.01 32.36 0.22
N SER A 745 8.51 31.54 -0.69
CA SER A 745 8.18 31.65 -2.10
C SER A 745 6.93 30.86 -2.50
N SER A 746 6.18 31.43 -3.44
CA SER A 746 5.11 30.76 -4.18
C SER A 746 5.18 31.22 -5.63
N LYS A 747 4.92 30.31 -6.57
CA LYS A 747 4.75 30.68 -7.99
C LYS A 747 3.61 31.69 -8.20
N ASP A 748 2.65 31.71 -7.27
CA ASP A 748 1.46 32.56 -7.35
C ASP A 748 1.73 33.99 -6.84
N PHE A 749 2.71 34.20 -5.96
CA PHE A 749 3.07 35.55 -5.46
C PHE A 749 3.77 36.43 -6.51
N GLU A 750 4.21 35.82 -7.62
CA GLU A 750 4.85 36.52 -8.73
C GLU A 750 3.86 36.91 -9.85
N GLY A 751 2.54 36.76 -9.62
CA GLY A 751 1.50 37.14 -10.60
C GLY A 751 1.41 36.25 -11.84
N LYS A 752 2.17 35.14 -11.88
CA LYS A 752 2.32 34.26 -13.05
C LYS A 752 1.20 33.23 -13.25
N SER A 753 0.19 33.20 -12.37
CA SER A 753 -0.89 32.21 -12.40
C SER A 753 -2.26 32.88 -12.37
N LYS A 754 -3.13 32.53 -13.32
CA LYS A 754 -4.54 33.00 -13.36
C LYS A 754 -5.37 32.47 -12.19
N THR A 755 -5.04 31.29 -11.66
CA THR A 755 -5.74 30.67 -10.53
C THR A 755 -4.73 30.17 -9.50
N PRO A 756 -4.75 30.69 -8.25
CA PRO A 756 -3.80 30.28 -7.22
C PRO A 756 -3.89 28.78 -6.86
N ASP A 757 -2.80 28.21 -6.35
CA ASP A 757 -2.82 26.91 -5.69
C ASP A 757 -3.63 26.95 -4.39
N LEU A 758 -4.28 25.84 -4.01
CA LEU A 758 -5.02 25.74 -2.74
C LEU A 758 -4.12 26.04 -1.54
N GLN A 759 -2.86 25.59 -1.55
CA GLN A 759 -1.92 25.92 -0.48
C GLN A 759 -1.62 27.41 -0.40
N THR A 760 -1.73 28.15 -1.51
CA THR A 760 -1.54 29.61 -1.52
C THR A 760 -2.77 30.30 -0.94
N LEU A 761 -3.98 29.86 -1.32
CA LEU A 761 -5.22 30.34 -0.72
C LEU A 761 -5.23 30.12 0.79
N TYR A 762 -4.84 28.94 1.27
CA TYR A 762 -4.74 28.66 2.71
C TYR A 762 -3.71 29.54 3.42
N TRP A 763 -2.55 29.78 2.77
CA TRP A 763 -1.52 30.64 3.35
C TRP A 763 -1.98 32.08 3.45
N CYS A 764 -2.60 32.63 2.41
CA CYS A 764 -3.11 34.00 2.43
C CYS A 764 -4.21 34.15 3.48
N GLN A 765 -5.16 33.21 3.56
CA GLN A 765 -6.27 33.26 4.51
C GLN A 765 -5.83 33.26 5.99
N LEU A 766 -4.64 32.78 6.33
CA LEU A 766 -4.08 32.91 7.70
C LEU A 766 -3.99 34.35 8.18
N PHE A 767 -3.81 35.29 7.24
CA PHE A 767 -3.49 36.68 7.56
C PHE A 767 -4.61 37.65 7.17
N GLU A 768 -5.74 37.18 6.67
CA GLU A 768 -6.88 38.01 6.28
C GLU A 768 -8.04 37.85 7.28
N SER A 769 -8.93 38.83 7.39
CA SER A 769 -10.09 38.81 8.30
C SER A 769 -11.40 38.78 7.50
N PRO A 770 -12.41 37.99 7.90
CA PRO A 770 -12.40 37.00 8.99
C PRO A 770 -11.58 35.75 8.62
N THR A 771 -11.03 35.04 9.62
CA THR A 771 -10.33 33.77 9.40
C THR A 771 -10.64 32.73 10.47
N ASN A 772 -10.79 31.49 10.02
CA ASN A 772 -10.80 30.29 10.86
C ASN A 772 -9.61 29.38 10.50
N VAL A 773 -8.53 29.94 9.96
CA VAL A 773 -7.29 29.22 9.68
C VAL A 773 -6.25 29.63 10.70
N LYS A 774 -5.74 28.65 11.45
CA LYS A 774 -4.71 28.86 12.46
C LYS A 774 -3.35 28.40 11.96
N LEU A 775 -2.33 29.24 12.13
CA LEU A 775 -0.94 28.88 11.96
C LEU A 775 -0.47 28.05 13.17
N ASN A 776 0.11 26.87 12.94
CA ASN A 776 0.63 26.03 14.02
C ASN A 776 2.15 26.24 14.24
N GLY A 777 2.63 25.77 15.39
CA GLY A 777 4.07 25.61 15.69
C GLY A 777 4.69 24.43 14.94
N GLU A 778 5.78 23.87 15.46
CA GLU A 778 6.46 22.66 14.95
C GLU A 778 6.72 22.68 13.43
N ALA A 779 7.10 23.84 12.88
CA ALA A 779 7.50 23.93 11.49
C ALA A 779 8.93 23.42 11.30
N GLU A 780 9.28 22.99 10.09
CA GLU A 780 10.61 22.42 9.81
C GLU A 780 11.23 23.04 8.56
N ILE A 781 12.55 23.21 8.60
CA ILE A 781 13.34 23.66 7.46
C ILE A 781 14.25 22.52 7.02
N PHE A 782 14.39 22.37 5.70
CA PHE A 782 15.26 21.37 5.12
C PHE A 782 16.16 21.96 4.05
N PHE A 783 17.40 21.50 4.01
CA PHE A 783 18.35 21.76 2.94
C PHE A 783 18.43 20.56 2.00
N ARG A 784 18.27 20.80 0.70
CA ARG A 784 18.40 19.76 -0.34
C ARG A 784 19.44 20.20 -1.35
N LEU A 785 20.51 19.42 -1.48
CA LEU A 785 21.54 19.62 -2.50
C LEU A 785 20.98 19.41 -3.92
N GLY A 786 21.55 20.14 -4.88
CA GLY A 786 21.43 19.84 -6.30
C GLY A 786 21.91 18.42 -6.57
N SER A 787 21.17 17.68 -7.38
CA SER A 787 21.48 16.27 -7.71
C SER A 787 21.49 15.99 -9.21
N MET A 788 21.28 17.00 -10.04
CA MET A 788 21.28 16.87 -11.49
C MET A 788 22.07 17.99 -12.17
N LYS A 789 22.68 17.69 -13.31
CA LYS A 789 23.21 18.72 -14.21
C LYS A 789 22.06 19.41 -14.96
N LYS A 790 22.27 20.67 -15.39
CA LYS A 790 21.29 21.41 -16.19
C LYS A 790 21.21 20.81 -17.59
N GLU A 791 20.03 20.35 -17.97
CA GLU A 791 19.71 19.83 -19.32
C GLU A 791 18.67 20.77 -19.95
N LYS A 792 19.06 21.51 -21.00
CA LYS A 792 18.17 22.41 -21.75
C LYS A 792 17.26 21.58 -22.65
N LYS A 793 15.97 21.88 -22.66
CA LYS A 793 15.00 21.27 -23.58
C LYS A 793 14.94 22.08 -24.87
N THR A 794 14.88 21.39 -26.00
CA THR A 794 14.55 21.97 -27.31
C THR A 794 13.04 22.18 -27.38
N LEU A 795 12.55 23.22 -26.70
CA LEU A 795 11.15 23.66 -26.82
C LEU A 795 11.16 25.07 -27.42
N LYS A 796 10.38 25.29 -28.48
CA LYS A 796 10.13 26.64 -29.03
C LYS A 796 9.20 27.38 -28.08
N VAL A 797 9.79 28.08 -27.11
CA VAL A 797 9.09 29.05 -26.27
C VAL A 797 9.84 30.36 -26.46
N ASP A 798 9.16 31.37 -27.02
CA ASP A 798 9.78 32.67 -27.25
C ASP A 798 10.26 33.25 -25.90
N ASN A 799 11.51 33.70 -25.86
CA ASN A 799 12.15 34.44 -24.77
C ASN A 799 12.56 33.70 -23.48
N TYR A 800 12.46 32.35 -23.39
CA TYR A 800 12.90 31.64 -22.17
C TYR A 800 13.57 30.27 -22.42
N ASP A 801 14.64 30.02 -21.67
CA ASP A 801 15.27 28.70 -21.59
C ASP A 801 14.50 27.76 -20.66
N VAL A 802 14.04 26.63 -21.20
CA VAL A 802 13.36 25.58 -20.44
C VAL A 802 14.34 24.48 -20.07
N PHE A 803 14.55 24.27 -18.76
CA PHE A 803 15.42 23.21 -18.25
C PHE A 803 14.62 22.04 -17.69
N LYS A 804 14.97 20.82 -18.10
CA LYS A 804 14.40 19.59 -17.54
C LYS A 804 14.81 19.49 -16.08
N HIS A 805 13.84 19.22 -15.21
CA HIS A 805 14.07 19.04 -13.77
C HIS A 805 14.82 20.18 -13.05
N LYS A 806 14.75 21.43 -13.55
CA LYS A 806 15.43 22.63 -13.01
C LYS A 806 15.52 22.69 -11.48
N ARG A 807 14.42 22.38 -10.78
CA ARG A 807 14.36 22.39 -9.32
C ARG A 807 15.40 21.48 -8.64
N TYR A 808 15.91 20.44 -9.30
CA TYR A 808 16.92 19.51 -8.79
C TYR A 808 18.34 19.82 -9.27
N THR A 809 18.53 20.87 -10.08
CA THR A 809 19.84 21.27 -10.60
C THR A 809 20.57 22.27 -9.71
N GLU A 810 19.94 22.67 -8.62
CA GLU A 810 20.41 23.70 -7.70
C GLU A 810 20.03 23.33 -6.27
N ASP A 811 20.81 23.83 -5.31
CA ASP A 811 20.53 23.67 -3.89
C ASP A 811 19.24 24.43 -3.53
N LYS A 812 18.43 23.85 -2.64
CA LYS A 812 17.14 24.42 -2.23
C LYS A 812 16.95 24.33 -0.72
N ILE A 813 16.38 25.37 -0.15
CA ILE A 813 15.84 25.36 1.20
C ILE A 813 14.33 25.18 1.12
N LEU A 814 13.79 24.25 1.89
CA LEU A 814 12.38 23.88 1.91
C LEU A 814 11.81 24.16 3.29
N PHE A 815 10.62 24.75 3.34
CA PHE A 815 9.88 25.05 4.56
C PHE A 815 8.58 24.26 4.60
N HIS A 816 8.42 23.50 5.68
CA HIS A 816 7.24 22.70 5.97
C HIS A 816 6.54 23.32 7.17
N VAL A 817 5.32 23.81 6.99
CA VAL A 817 4.59 24.54 8.03
C VAL A 817 3.18 23.99 8.23
N PRO A 818 2.85 23.49 9.43
CA PRO A 818 1.51 23.01 9.73
C PRO A 818 0.54 24.16 9.98
N ILE A 819 -0.71 23.93 9.60
CA ILE A 819 -1.86 24.82 9.81
C ILE A 819 -3.07 23.99 10.25
N THR A 820 -4.04 24.64 10.89
CA THR A 820 -5.34 24.07 11.22
C THR A 820 -6.42 24.86 10.49
N LEU A 821 -7.19 24.21 9.63
CA LEU A 821 -8.35 24.75 8.91
C LEU A 821 -9.62 24.52 9.72
N GLY A 822 -10.59 25.42 9.66
CA GLY A 822 -11.81 25.34 10.48
C GLY A 822 -11.50 25.42 11.98
N PHE A 823 -10.45 26.14 12.35
CA PHE A 823 -10.05 26.33 13.74
C PHE A 823 -11.19 26.93 14.55
N GLY A 824 -11.43 26.36 15.73
CA GLY A 824 -12.54 26.74 16.59
C GLY A 824 -13.83 25.98 16.33
N ASN A 825 -14.02 25.41 15.13
CA ASN A 825 -15.23 24.66 14.80
C ASN A 825 -15.16 23.24 15.38
N ASN A 826 -16.21 22.78 16.05
CA ASN A 826 -16.29 21.45 16.68
C ASN A 826 -17.76 21.04 16.92
N GLU A 827 -18.64 21.31 15.95
CA GLU A 827 -20.04 20.89 16.01
C GLU A 827 -20.17 19.36 16.10
N VAL A 828 -19.30 18.65 15.36
CA VAL A 828 -19.23 17.18 15.38
C VAL A 828 -17.86 16.75 15.88
N SER A 829 -17.84 15.93 16.93
CA SER A 829 -16.59 15.35 17.43
C SER A 829 -15.93 14.46 16.37
N ALA A 830 -14.66 14.70 16.10
CA ALA A 830 -13.80 13.87 15.24
C ALA A 830 -13.80 12.38 15.64
N SER A 831 -14.00 12.07 16.92
CA SER A 831 -14.03 10.71 17.46
C SER A 831 -15.38 10.00 17.33
N ALA A 832 -16.42 10.67 16.80
CA ALA A 832 -17.77 10.11 16.69
C ALA A 832 -18.31 10.11 15.24
N PRO A 833 -17.77 9.26 14.34
CA PRO A 833 -18.25 9.16 12.95
C PRO A 833 -19.74 8.84 12.82
N SER A 834 -20.32 8.13 13.80
CA SER A 834 -21.75 7.83 13.83
C SER A 834 -22.62 9.08 13.95
N LYS A 835 -22.20 10.05 14.78
CA LYS A 835 -22.92 11.33 14.94
C LYS A 835 -22.91 12.15 13.66
N PHE A 836 -21.78 12.14 12.93
CA PHE A 836 -21.69 12.76 11.60
C PHE A 836 -22.72 12.16 10.64
N ASN A 837 -22.77 10.83 10.55
CA ASN A 837 -23.71 10.14 9.67
C ASN A 837 -25.17 10.42 10.08
N GLN A 838 -25.47 10.45 11.37
CA GLN A 838 -26.81 10.77 11.87
C GLN A 838 -27.25 12.16 11.43
N LYS A 839 -26.38 13.17 11.64
CA LYS A 839 -26.63 14.54 11.16
C LYS A 839 -26.86 14.56 9.64
N LEU A 840 -25.99 13.89 8.87
CA LEU A 840 -26.12 13.81 7.40
C LEU A 840 -27.44 13.17 6.97
N ASN A 841 -27.82 12.08 7.63
CA ASN A 841 -29.04 11.37 7.33
C ASN A 841 -30.28 12.24 7.61
N GLN A 842 -30.30 12.90 8.78
CA GLN A 842 -31.43 13.71 9.25
C GLN A 842 -31.59 15.04 8.48
N GLU A 843 -30.48 15.72 8.21
CA GLU A 843 -30.53 17.09 7.66
C GLU A 843 -30.42 17.15 6.14
N LEU A 844 -29.81 16.15 5.49
CA LEU A 844 -29.65 16.15 4.02
C LEU A 844 -30.34 14.98 3.32
N ILE A 845 -30.13 13.74 3.77
CA ILE A 845 -30.56 12.58 2.98
C ILE A 845 -32.08 12.40 3.04
N ILE A 846 -32.67 12.41 4.23
CA ILE A 846 -34.11 12.15 4.40
C ILE A 846 -34.99 13.27 3.84
N PRO A 847 -34.73 14.56 4.13
CA PRO A 847 -35.59 15.64 3.64
C PRO A 847 -35.62 15.79 2.12
N HIS A 848 -34.56 15.36 1.44
CA HIS A 848 -34.37 15.53 0.00
C HIS A 848 -34.30 14.20 -0.76
N PHE A 849 -34.78 13.12 -0.17
CA PHE A 849 -34.58 11.74 -0.66
C PHE A 849 -34.84 11.58 -2.17
N ASP A 850 -35.94 12.13 -2.68
CA ASP A 850 -36.33 11.99 -4.09
C ASP A 850 -35.49 12.86 -5.06
N ASP A 851 -34.80 13.88 -4.55
CA ASP A 851 -33.90 14.77 -5.32
C ASP A 851 -32.46 14.25 -5.37
N LEU A 852 -32.15 13.20 -4.59
CA LEU A 852 -30.80 12.62 -4.50
C LEU A 852 -30.44 11.78 -5.72
N HIS A 853 -29.13 11.68 -5.92
CA HIS A 853 -28.54 10.73 -6.84
C HIS A 853 -27.54 9.82 -6.13
N VAL A 854 -27.21 8.70 -6.79
CA VAL A 854 -26.22 7.74 -6.33
C VAL A 854 -25.18 7.56 -7.42
N ILE A 855 -23.92 7.82 -7.09
CA ILE A 855 -22.78 7.55 -7.95
C ILE A 855 -22.22 6.17 -7.59
N GLY A 856 -22.51 5.16 -8.39
CA GLY A 856 -21.86 3.87 -8.30
C GLY A 856 -20.51 3.91 -9.01
N VAL A 857 -19.44 3.47 -8.34
CA VAL A 857 -18.10 3.41 -8.92
C VAL A 857 -17.62 1.96 -8.96
N ASP A 858 -17.57 1.41 -10.17
CA ASP A 858 -16.99 0.09 -10.42
C ASP A 858 -15.51 0.22 -10.80
N ARG A 859 -14.73 -0.79 -10.46
CA ARG A 859 -13.27 -0.80 -10.65
C ARG A 859 -12.90 -2.16 -11.23
N GLY A 860 -12.47 -2.17 -12.49
CA GLY A 860 -12.27 -3.38 -13.29
C GLY A 860 -10.82 -3.63 -13.69
N GLU A 861 -10.64 -4.62 -14.56
CA GLU A 861 -9.37 -4.92 -15.23
C GLU A 861 -9.21 -4.13 -16.55
N LYS A 862 -10.30 -3.93 -17.31
CA LYS A 862 -10.32 -3.16 -18.56
C LYS A 862 -10.41 -1.65 -18.31
N HIS A 863 -11.32 -1.25 -17.41
CA HIS A 863 -11.39 0.13 -16.92
C HIS A 863 -10.75 0.25 -15.54
N LEU A 864 -9.85 1.23 -15.36
CA LEU A 864 -9.28 1.55 -14.05
C LEU A 864 -10.36 1.91 -13.04
N ALA A 865 -11.37 2.65 -13.49
CA ALA A 865 -12.65 2.86 -12.82
C ALA A 865 -13.71 3.32 -13.83
N PHE A 866 -14.98 3.03 -13.54
CA PHE A 866 -16.14 3.47 -14.31
C PHE A 866 -17.19 4.00 -13.33
N TYR A 867 -17.94 5.04 -13.71
CA TYR A 867 -18.99 5.60 -12.86
C TYR A 867 -20.36 5.58 -13.55
N SER A 868 -21.40 5.40 -12.75
CA SER A 868 -22.80 5.58 -13.15
C SER A 868 -23.52 6.39 -12.08
N VAL A 869 -24.10 7.52 -12.47
CA VAL A 869 -24.96 8.37 -11.65
C VAL A 869 -26.40 7.94 -11.88
N VAL A 870 -27.08 7.54 -10.82
CA VAL A 870 -28.45 7.01 -10.85
C VAL A 870 -29.35 7.91 -10.02
N SER A 871 -30.51 8.29 -10.55
CA SER A 871 -31.52 9.03 -9.78
C SER A 871 -32.20 8.10 -8.77
N VAL A 872 -32.32 8.54 -7.52
CA VAL A 872 -33.04 7.78 -6.48
C VAL A 872 -34.51 7.60 -6.84
N LYS A 873 -35.14 8.63 -7.41
CA LYS A 873 -36.56 8.63 -7.79
C LYS A 873 -36.90 7.64 -8.89
N THR A 874 -36.06 7.55 -9.94
CA THR A 874 -36.37 6.72 -11.12
C THR A 874 -35.61 5.39 -11.15
N GLY A 875 -34.52 5.28 -10.40
CA GLY A 875 -33.60 4.14 -10.49
C GLY A 875 -32.84 4.04 -11.82
N LYS A 876 -32.94 5.04 -12.71
CA LYS A 876 -32.29 5.06 -14.03
C LYS A 876 -31.00 5.87 -14.01
N ILE A 877 -30.12 5.58 -14.97
CA ILE A 877 -28.87 6.33 -15.17
C ILE A 877 -29.21 7.72 -15.71
N VAL A 878 -28.61 8.75 -15.12
CA VAL A 878 -28.66 10.13 -15.64
C VAL A 878 -27.33 10.56 -16.26
N LYS A 879 -26.23 9.91 -15.86
CA LYS A 879 -24.89 10.11 -16.42
C LYS A 879 -24.02 8.89 -16.16
N GLN A 880 -23.23 8.48 -17.14
CA GLN A 880 -22.27 7.38 -16.99
C GLN A 880 -21.01 7.70 -17.78
N GLY A 881 -19.86 7.19 -17.32
CA GLY A 881 -18.66 7.29 -18.12
C GLY A 881 -17.42 6.61 -17.55
N THR A 882 -16.43 6.46 -18.41
CA THR A 882 -15.11 5.95 -18.05
C THR A 882 -14.32 7.00 -17.28
N LEU A 883 -13.56 6.56 -16.28
CA LEU A 883 -12.59 7.41 -15.61
C LEU A 883 -11.19 7.25 -16.22
N ASN A 884 -10.98 6.39 -17.22
CA ASN A 884 -9.68 6.25 -17.87
C ASN A 884 -9.24 7.53 -18.60
N LEU A 885 -10.18 8.18 -19.30
CA LEU A 885 -9.96 9.40 -20.08
C LEU A 885 -10.43 10.61 -19.27
N LEU A 886 -9.50 11.43 -18.80
CA LEU A 886 -9.80 12.64 -18.03
C LEU A 886 -9.04 13.82 -18.61
N ASN A 887 -9.75 14.92 -18.88
CA ASN A 887 -9.18 16.16 -19.45
C ASN A 887 -8.33 15.91 -20.71
N GLY A 888 -8.84 15.06 -21.63
CA GLY A 888 -8.15 14.70 -22.88
C GLY A 888 -6.90 13.82 -22.70
N THR A 889 -6.66 13.29 -21.50
CA THR A 889 -5.55 12.36 -21.23
C THR A 889 -6.08 10.97 -20.89
N ASP A 890 -5.68 9.99 -21.69
CA ASP A 890 -5.86 8.57 -21.37
C ASP A 890 -4.83 8.12 -20.33
N TYR A 891 -5.29 7.92 -19.10
CA TYR A 891 -4.46 7.46 -17.99
C TYR A 891 -4.28 5.94 -17.96
N GLU A 892 -5.19 5.17 -18.55
CA GLU A 892 -5.06 3.72 -18.66
C GLU A 892 -3.89 3.41 -19.58
N ALA A 893 -3.89 3.95 -20.80
CA ALA A 893 -2.81 3.75 -21.76
C ALA A 893 -1.44 4.20 -21.18
N LYS A 894 -1.41 5.36 -20.49
CA LYS A 894 -0.19 5.85 -19.83
C LYS A 894 0.28 4.94 -18.70
N LEU A 895 -0.62 4.38 -17.89
CA LEU A 895 -0.27 3.48 -16.79
C LEU A 895 0.16 2.11 -17.32
N SER A 896 -0.46 1.63 -18.39
CA SER A 896 -0.11 0.41 -19.12
C SER A 896 1.27 0.51 -19.73
N GLN A 897 1.54 1.54 -20.53
CA GLN A 897 2.87 1.81 -21.06
C GLN A 897 3.92 1.95 -19.94
N LYS A 898 3.58 2.64 -18.83
CA LYS A 898 4.52 2.79 -17.71
C LYS A 898 4.82 1.46 -17.02
N ALA A 899 3.83 0.59 -16.87
CA ALA A 899 4.00 -0.73 -16.27
C ALA A 899 4.85 -1.64 -17.16
N GLU A 900 4.63 -1.63 -18.47
CA GLU A 900 5.43 -2.33 -19.47
C GLU A 900 6.86 -1.81 -19.51
N ASN A 901 7.07 -0.49 -19.61
CA ASN A 901 8.40 0.13 -19.53
C ASN A 901 9.12 -0.22 -18.24
N ARG A 902 8.40 -0.38 -17.11
CA ARG A 902 8.99 -0.81 -15.84
C ARG A 902 9.33 -2.29 -15.82
N LEU A 903 8.55 -3.14 -16.50
CA LEU A 903 8.87 -4.55 -16.69
C LEU A 903 10.13 -4.68 -17.54
N HIS A 904 10.19 -3.98 -18.67
CA HIS A 904 11.40 -3.90 -19.50
C HIS A 904 12.57 -3.31 -18.71
N ALA A 905 12.41 -2.20 -17.99
CA ALA A 905 13.48 -1.64 -17.17
C ALA A 905 13.96 -2.60 -16.07
N ARG A 906 13.09 -3.45 -15.50
CA ARG A 906 13.51 -4.50 -14.55
C ARG A 906 14.33 -5.59 -15.24
N GLN A 907 13.88 -6.02 -16.43
CA GLN A 907 14.56 -7.03 -17.23
C GLN A 907 15.92 -6.50 -17.75
N ASN A 908 15.95 -5.24 -18.15
CA ASN A 908 17.08 -4.52 -18.74
C ASN A 908 17.97 -3.80 -17.72
N ARG A 909 17.58 -3.79 -16.44
CA ARG A 909 18.27 -3.11 -15.32
C ARG A 909 18.43 -1.60 -15.50
N ASP A 910 17.45 -1.00 -16.16
CA ASP A 910 17.37 0.45 -16.30
C ASP A 910 16.85 1.10 -15.02
N THR A 911 16.95 2.42 -14.96
CA THR A 911 16.31 3.17 -13.89
C THR A 911 14.79 2.97 -13.95
N ILE A 912 14.25 2.25 -12.96
CA ILE A 912 12.82 1.97 -12.88
C ILE A 912 12.09 3.24 -12.42
N GLU A 913 11.41 3.91 -13.35
CA GLU A 913 10.62 5.09 -13.04
C GLU A 913 9.43 4.78 -12.13
N LYS A 914 9.06 5.72 -11.25
CA LYS A 914 8.03 5.50 -10.24
C LYS A 914 6.62 5.63 -10.85
N ILE A 915 5.93 4.49 -11.04
CA ILE A 915 4.52 4.47 -11.49
C ILE A 915 3.57 5.16 -10.48
N ALA A 916 3.93 5.16 -9.20
CA ALA A 916 3.07 5.71 -8.15
C ALA A 916 2.81 7.22 -8.27
N ASP A 917 3.71 8.00 -8.89
CA ASP A 917 3.49 9.44 -9.07
C ASP A 917 2.46 9.69 -10.19
N LEU A 918 2.53 8.91 -11.28
CA LEU A 918 1.50 8.90 -12.34
C LEU A 918 0.13 8.46 -11.80
N LYS A 919 0.10 7.40 -10.97
CA LYS A 919 -1.13 6.98 -10.27
C LYS A 919 -1.71 8.07 -9.39
N ASN A 920 -0.88 8.78 -8.61
CA ASN A 920 -1.36 9.87 -7.77
C ASN A 920 -1.92 11.02 -8.62
N GLY A 921 -1.31 11.31 -9.78
CA GLY A 921 -1.83 12.25 -10.77
C GLY A 921 -3.20 11.82 -11.28
N TYR A 922 -3.34 10.58 -11.75
CA TYR A 922 -4.61 9.99 -12.18
C TYR A 922 -5.69 10.08 -11.09
N ILE A 923 -5.39 9.57 -9.89
CA ILE A 923 -6.32 9.58 -8.74
C ILE A 923 -6.77 11.02 -8.41
N SER A 924 -5.89 12.02 -8.51
CA SER A 924 -6.28 13.40 -8.26
C SER A 924 -7.32 13.92 -9.24
N GLN A 925 -7.25 13.52 -10.51
CA GLN A 925 -8.25 13.88 -11.52
C GLN A 925 -9.57 13.14 -11.28
N VAL A 926 -9.51 11.84 -10.97
CA VAL A 926 -10.71 11.05 -10.62
C VAL A 926 -11.43 11.64 -9.42
N VAL A 927 -10.70 11.96 -8.34
CA VAL A 927 -11.27 12.57 -7.13
C VAL A 927 -11.94 13.91 -7.47
N ASN A 928 -11.33 14.72 -8.35
CA ASN A 928 -11.93 15.98 -8.78
C ASN A 928 -13.25 15.75 -9.54
N LYS A 929 -13.26 14.84 -10.53
CA LYS A 929 -14.46 14.49 -11.31
C LYS A 929 -15.59 13.95 -10.44
N LEU A 930 -15.28 13.05 -9.49
CA LEU A 930 -16.29 12.51 -8.57
C LEU A 930 -16.86 13.59 -7.64
N VAL A 931 -16.02 14.51 -7.14
CA VAL A 931 -16.50 15.64 -6.31
C VAL A 931 -17.37 16.60 -7.12
N GLU A 932 -17.03 16.85 -8.39
CA GLU A 932 -17.88 17.64 -9.29
C GLU A 932 -19.24 16.99 -9.49
N LEU A 933 -19.30 15.69 -9.77
CA LEU A 933 -20.55 14.95 -9.91
C LEU A 933 -21.38 14.94 -8.62
N VAL A 934 -20.75 14.82 -7.45
CA VAL A 934 -21.43 14.92 -6.14
C VAL A 934 -22.15 16.25 -5.99
N LEU A 935 -21.46 17.35 -6.30
CA LEU A 935 -21.99 18.70 -6.16
C LEU A 935 -23.01 19.04 -7.25
N GLU A 936 -22.85 18.51 -8.46
CA GLU A 936 -23.77 18.71 -9.60
C GLU A 936 -25.10 17.98 -9.40
N TYR A 937 -25.07 16.76 -8.85
CA TYR A 937 -26.24 15.88 -8.75
C TYR A 937 -26.76 15.66 -7.32
N ASN A 938 -26.25 16.40 -6.32
CA ASN A 938 -26.57 16.18 -4.90
C ASN A 938 -26.44 14.70 -4.51
N ALA A 939 -25.28 14.11 -4.81
CA ALA A 939 -25.15 12.67 -4.84
C ALA A 939 -24.38 12.06 -3.66
N VAL A 940 -24.73 10.83 -3.30
CA VAL A 940 -23.87 9.94 -2.48
C VAL A 940 -23.01 9.05 -3.38
N ILE A 941 -21.86 8.59 -2.89
CA ILE A 941 -20.94 7.73 -3.64
C ILE A 941 -20.96 6.32 -3.06
N VAL A 942 -21.10 5.30 -3.89
CA VAL A 942 -21.12 3.90 -3.49
C VAL A 942 -19.95 3.15 -4.11
N PHE A 943 -19.19 2.46 -3.25
CA PHE A 943 -18.14 1.54 -3.64
C PHE A 943 -18.50 0.10 -3.26
N GLU A 944 -17.82 -0.85 -3.90
CA GLU A 944 -17.83 -2.23 -3.42
C GLU A 944 -16.96 -2.40 -2.17
N ASP A 945 -17.49 -3.14 -1.20
CA ASP A 945 -16.80 -3.62 -0.01
C ASP A 945 -15.92 -4.84 -0.34
N LEU A 946 -14.79 -4.55 -0.98
CA LEU A 946 -13.81 -5.56 -1.35
C LEU A 946 -12.96 -5.96 -0.14
N ASN A 947 -12.90 -7.26 0.15
CA ASN A 947 -12.09 -7.76 1.26
C ASN A 947 -10.59 -7.50 1.05
N ALA A 948 -9.83 -7.44 2.16
CA ALA A 948 -8.40 -7.14 2.13
C ALA A 948 -7.57 -8.17 1.34
N GLY A 949 -8.02 -9.43 1.27
CA GLY A 949 -7.38 -10.50 0.50
C GLY A 949 -7.46 -10.26 -1.01
N PHE A 950 -8.62 -9.85 -1.50
CA PHE A 950 -8.87 -9.47 -2.89
C PHE A 950 -8.01 -8.26 -3.28
N LYS A 951 -8.03 -7.21 -2.46
CA LYS A 951 -7.17 -6.02 -2.67
C LYS A 951 -5.68 -6.39 -2.72
N ARG A 952 -5.21 -7.30 -1.84
CA ARG A 952 -3.82 -7.81 -1.84
C ARG A 952 -3.49 -8.66 -3.07
N GLY A 953 -4.39 -9.55 -3.49
CA GLY A 953 -4.19 -10.37 -4.70
C GLY A 953 -3.94 -9.51 -5.96
N ARG A 954 -4.62 -8.35 -6.03
CA ARG A 954 -4.49 -7.37 -7.11
C ARG A 954 -3.32 -6.39 -6.96
N GLN A 955 -2.58 -6.39 -5.85
CA GLN A 955 -1.35 -5.57 -5.72
C GLN A 955 -0.26 -6.02 -6.70
N LYS A 956 -0.33 -7.26 -7.19
CA LYS A 956 0.54 -7.79 -8.25
C LYS A 956 0.30 -7.10 -9.60
N ILE A 957 -0.88 -6.49 -9.81
CA ILE A 957 -1.20 -5.70 -10.99
C ILE A 957 -0.69 -4.29 -10.76
N GLU A 958 0.38 -3.93 -11.47
CA GLU A 958 1.09 -2.67 -11.29
C GLU A 958 0.22 -1.43 -11.49
N GLN A 959 -0.92 -1.54 -12.18
CA GLN A 959 -1.84 -0.42 -12.46
C GLN A 959 -2.88 -0.18 -11.34
N SER A 960 -3.11 -1.14 -10.45
CA SER A 960 -4.18 -1.10 -9.42
C SER A 960 -4.14 0.17 -8.54
N VAL A 961 -5.27 0.90 -8.44
CA VAL A 961 -5.42 2.15 -7.67
C VAL A 961 -6.45 2.12 -6.53
N TYR A 962 -7.21 1.02 -6.41
CA TYR A 962 -8.39 0.82 -5.57
C TYR A 962 -8.31 1.47 -4.17
N GLN A 963 -7.39 1.01 -3.32
CA GLN A 963 -7.30 1.48 -1.93
C GLN A 963 -6.85 2.94 -1.81
N LYS A 964 -6.00 3.40 -2.75
CA LYS A 964 -5.51 4.78 -2.75
C LYS A 964 -6.57 5.76 -3.22
N LEU A 965 -7.41 5.36 -4.18
CA LEU A 965 -8.54 6.16 -4.65
C LEU A 965 -9.54 6.41 -3.52
N GLU A 966 -10.00 5.34 -2.84
CA GLU A 966 -10.94 5.45 -1.70
C GLU A 966 -10.41 6.43 -0.63
N LEU A 967 -9.14 6.26 -0.23
CA LEU A 967 -8.53 7.11 0.79
C LEU A 967 -8.34 8.57 0.31
N ALA A 968 -7.94 8.78 -0.94
CA ALA A 968 -7.76 10.13 -1.48
C ALA A 968 -9.08 10.89 -1.59
N LEU A 969 -10.14 10.20 -2.04
CA LEU A 969 -11.50 10.74 -2.10
C LEU A 969 -11.99 11.08 -0.69
N ALA A 970 -11.93 10.14 0.25
CA ALA A 970 -12.33 10.38 1.64
C ALA A 970 -11.59 11.59 2.27
N LYS A 971 -10.27 11.70 2.06
CA LYS A 971 -9.49 12.85 2.53
C LYS A 971 -9.87 14.17 1.86
N LYS A 972 -10.34 14.13 0.60
CA LYS A 972 -10.85 15.33 -0.09
C LYS A 972 -12.23 15.71 0.44
N LEU A 973 -13.10 14.73 0.70
CA LEU A 973 -14.43 14.94 1.28
C LEU A 973 -14.38 15.51 2.71
N ASN A 974 -13.29 15.30 3.45
CA ASN A 974 -13.08 15.99 4.72
C ASN A 974 -13.09 17.53 4.57
N PHE A 975 -12.61 18.07 3.43
CA PHE A 975 -12.45 19.51 3.21
C PHE A 975 -12.42 19.86 1.72
N ILE A 976 -13.58 20.24 1.18
CA ILE A 976 -13.77 20.59 -0.23
C ILE A 976 -13.82 22.11 -0.37
N VAL A 977 -12.78 22.66 -0.97
CA VAL A 977 -12.71 24.06 -1.38
C VAL A 977 -12.86 24.17 -2.89
N LYS A 978 -13.75 25.06 -3.31
CA LYS A 978 -13.91 25.59 -4.67
C LYS A 978 -13.19 26.93 -4.74
N LYS A 979 -12.24 27.04 -5.68
CA LYS A 979 -11.28 28.17 -5.70
C LYS A 979 -11.92 29.48 -6.13
N GLU A 980 -13.05 29.38 -6.80
CA GLU A 980 -13.86 30.46 -7.35
C GLU A 980 -14.83 31.08 -6.35
N LYS A 981 -15.05 30.45 -5.19
CA LYS A 981 -15.99 30.93 -4.16
C LYS A 981 -15.38 32.04 -3.31
N ALA A 982 -16.17 33.08 -3.04
CA ALA A 982 -15.75 34.19 -2.18
C ALA A 982 -15.67 33.76 -0.72
N VAL A 983 -14.92 34.50 0.11
CA VAL A 983 -14.80 34.21 1.56
C VAL A 983 -16.20 34.17 2.19
N VAL A 984 -16.38 33.30 3.19
CA VAL A 984 -17.66 33.03 3.90
C VAL A 984 -18.68 32.21 3.10
N GLU A 985 -18.69 32.28 1.76
CA GLU A 985 -19.60 31.46 0.95
C GLU A 985 -19.36 29.95 1.16
N PRO A 986 -20.41 29.11 1.17
CA PRO A 986 -20.25 27.66 1.16
C PRO A 986 -19.30 27.19 0.04
N GLY A 987 -18.37 26.32 0.40
CA GLY A 987 -17.30 25.86 -0.48
C GLY A 987 -16.06 26.75 -0.53
N SER A 988 -16.02 27.90 0.14
CA SER A 988 -14.83 28.75 0.26
C SER A 988 -13.79 28.18 1.24
N VAL A 989 -12.64 28.87 1.41
CA VAL A 989 -11.62 28.43 2.38
C VAL A 989 -12.14 28.47 3.82
N THR A 990 -12.96 29.47 4.17
CA THR A 990 -13.49 29.66 5.52
C THR A 990 -14.80 28.90 5.77
N SER A 991 -15.44 28.40 4.72
CA SER A 991 -16.70 27.64 4.80
C SER A 991 -16.68 26.43 3.86
N ALA A 992 -15.59 25.67 3.88
CA ALA A 992 -15.42 24.51 2.99
C ALA A 992 -16.43 23.40 3.33
N TYR A 993 -16.89 22.67 2.31
CA TYR A 993 -17.77 21.52 2.56
C TYR A 993 -17.00 20.38 3.24
N GLN A 994 -17.66 19.71 4.18
CA GLN A 994 -17.20 18.55 4.92
C GLN A 994 -18.25 17.45 4.80
N LEU A 995 -18.07 16.56 3.83
CA LEU A 995 -19.06 15.53 3.44
C LEU A 995 -18.70 14.12 3.94
N ALA A 996 -17.64 14.02 4.73
CA ALA A 996 -17.23 12.82 5.43
C ALA A 996 -16.84 13.19 6.87
N PRO A 997 -16.89 12.26 7.84
CA PRO A 997 -16.24 12.47 9.14
C PRO A 997 -14.72 12.52 8.96
N GLN A 998 -13.98 12.95 9.98
CA GLN A 998 -12.52 13.06 9.88
C GLN A 998 -11.84 11.71 9.56
N ILE A 999 -11.34 11.59 8.32
CA ILE A 999 -10.62 10.40 7.83
C ILE A 999 -9.14 10.73 7.57
N ASN A 1000 -8.23 10.09 8.30
CA ASN A 1000 -6.78 10.29 8.19
C ASN A 1000 -6.07 9.09 7.55
N THR A 1001 -6.58 7.89 7.80
CA THR A 1001 -6.02 6.61 7.34
C THR A 1001 -7.10 5.72 6.74
N PHE A 1002 -6.69 4.67 6.05
CA PHE A 1002 -7.65 3.68 5.55
C PHE A 1002 -8.39 2.96 6.69
N GLY A 1003 -7.80 2.89 7.89
CA GLY A 1003 -8.43 2.29 9.06
C GLY A 1003 -9.63 3.07 9.60
N ASP A 1004 -9.77 4.34 9.24
CA ASP A 1004 -10.91 5.17 9.63
C ASP A 1004 -12.15 4.89 8.75
N ILE A 1005 -11.91 4.31 7.57
CA ILE A 1005 -12.92 3.85 6.60
C ILE A 1005 -13.36 2.43 6.97
N LYS A 1006 -14.06 2.30 8.11
CA LYS A 1006 -14.67 1.03 8.56
C LYS A 1006 -16.19 1.09 8.42
N GLY A 1007 -16.86 -0.05 8.31
CA GLY A 1007 -18.33 -0.09 8.22
C GLY A 1007 -18.89 0.35 6.87
N LYS A 1008 -20.22 0.48 6.79
CA LYS A 1008 -20.98 0.61 5.54
C LYS A 1008 -21.27 2.04 5.11
N GLN A 1009 -21.13 3.02 6.00
CA GLN A 1009 -21.32 4.45 5.73
C GLN A 1009 -20.24 5.31 6.40
N ARG A 1010 -19.67 6.23 5.64
CA ARG A 1010 -18.75 7.28 6.10
C ARG A 1010 -19.08 8.59 5.38
N GLY A 1011 -19.96 9.37 6.00
CA GLY A 1011 -20.60 10.51 5.37
C GLY A 1011 -21.35 10.08 4.11
N ILE A 1012 -21.10 10.77 3.00
CA ILE A 1012 -21.71 10.46 1.70
C ILE A 1012 -21.13 9.19 1.03
N MET A 1013 -20.10 8.56 1.61
CA MET A 1013 -19.52 7.32 1.07
C MET A 1013 -20.21 6.09 1.66
N LEU A 1014 -20.74 5.23 0.79
CA LEU A 1014 -21.42 3.98 1.11
C LEU A 1014 -20.65 2.77 0.54
N TYR A 1015 -20.75 1.62 1.22
CA TYR A 1015 -20.05 0.39 0.81
C TYR A 1015 -21.01 -0.79 0.70
N THR A 1016 -21.18 -1.34 -0.49
CA THR A 1016 -22.09 -2.47 -0.76
C THR A 1016 -21.35 -3.75 -1.15
N ARG A 1017 -22.03 -4.91 -1.14
CA ARG A 1017 -21.40 -6.17 -1.58
C ARG A 1017 -21.28 -6.21 -3.10
N ALA A 1018 -20.13 -6.65 -3.59
CA ALA A 1018 -19.82 -6.85 -5.01
C ALA A 1018 -20.64 -7.98 -5.69
N ASN A 1019 -21.37 -8.80 -4.92
CA ASN A 1019 -22.12 -9.93 -5.46
C ASN A 1019 -23.13 -9.46 -6.51
N TYR A 1020 -23.12 -10.07 -7.69
CA TYR A 1020 -24.13 -9.85 -8.75
C TYR A 1020 -24.27 -8.40 -9.22
N THR A 1021 -23.19 -7.62 -9.19
CA THR A 1021 -23.17 -6.27 -9.79
C THR A 1021 -22.87 -6.34 -11.28
N SER A 1022 -21.84 -7.05 -11.72
CA SER A 1022 -21.45 -7.01 -13.14
C SER A 1022 -22.16 -8.02 -14.06
N VAL A 1023 -22.87 -9.01 -13.51
CA VAL A 1023 -23.48 -10.13 -14.25
C VAL A 1023 -25.00 -10.22 -14.03
N THR A 1024 -25.65 -9.06 -14.09
CA THR A 1024 -27.09 -8.89 -13.91
C THR A 1024 -27.65 -8.16 -15.12
N ASP A 1025 -28.75 -8.65 -15.67
CA ASP A 1025 -29.48 -7.97 -16.74
C ASP A 1025 -30.03 -6.62 -16.21
N PRO A 1026 -29.66 -5.48 -16.82
CA PRO A 1026 -30.12 -4.17 -16.35
C PRO A 1026 -31.61 -3.90 -16.58
N LEU A 1027 -32.26 -4.62 -17.51
CA LEU A 1027 -33.70 -4.47 -17.76
C LEU A 1027 -34.53 -5.32 -16.79
N THR A 1028 -34.22 -6.62 -16.72
CA THR A 1028 -35.06 -7.60 -16.01
C THR A 1028 -34.58 -7.90 -14.59
N GLY A 1029 -33.37 -7.48 -14.24
CA GLY A 1029 -32.74 -7.81 -12.96
C GLY A 1029 -32.27 -9.27 -12.86
N ARG A 1030 -32.46 -10.07 -13.91
CA ARG A 1030 -32.12 -11.49 -13.89
C ARG A 1030 -30.60 -11.71 -13.93
N ARG A 1031 -30.13 -12.68 -13.15
CA ARG A 1031 -28.75 -13.19 -13.15
C ARG A 1031 -28.74 -14.71 -13.33
N LYS A 1032 -27.55 -15.31 -13.45
CA LYS A 1032 -27.41 -16.77 -13.38
C LYS A 1032 -27.85 -17.28 -11.99
N GLN A 1033 -28.90 -18.10 -11.97
CA GLN A 1033 -29.45 -18.72 -10.75
C GLN A 1033 -29.14 -20.22 -10.67
N TYR A 1034 -28.99 -20.88 -11.82
CA TYR A 1034 -28.72 -22.32 -11.90
C TYR A 1034 -27.23 -22.59 -12.08
N TYR A 1035 -26.67 -23.44 -11.23
CA TYR A 1035 -25.26 -23.86 -11.24
C TYR A 1035 -25.17 -25.37 -11.31
N PHE A 1036 -25.18 -25.89 -12.53
CA PHE A 1036 -25.18 -27.33 -12.79
C PHE A 1036 -23.81 -27.97 -12.49
N LYS A 1037 -23.81 -29.07 -11.74
CA LYS A 1037 -22.60 -29.83 -11.37
C LYS A 1037 -22.47 -31.09 -12.22
N LYS A 1038 -21.23 -31.46 -12.54
CA LYS A 1038 -20.93 -32.77 -13.12
C LYS A 1038 -21.19 -33.86 -12.09
N GLY A 1039 -21.75 -34.98 -12.52
CA GLY A 1039 -22.11 -36.14 -11.70
C GLY A 1039 -22.44 -37.33 -12.59
N SER A 1040 -23.18 -38.31 -12.07
CA SER A 1040 -23.76 -39.38 -12.88
C SER A 1040 -24.80 -38.85 -13.86
N SER A 1041 -25.17 -39.63 -14.87
CA SER A 1041 -26.23 -39.27 -15.82
C SER A 1041 -27.54 -38.96 -15.12
N GLU A 1042 -27.93 -39.77 -14.13
CA GLU A 1042 -29.16 -39.62 -13.35
C GLU A 1042 -29.13 -38.35 -12.49
N GLU A 1043 -28.02 -38.07 -11.83
CA GLU A 1043 -27.83 -36.86 -11.03
C GLU A 1043 -27.93 -35.58 -11.88
N MET A 1044 -27.34 -35.60 -13.07
CA MET A 1044 -27.38 -34.47 -14.00
C MET A 1044 -28.79 -34.31 -14.58
N LYS A 1045 -29.42 -35.40 -15.01
CA LYS A 1045 -30.81 -35.41 -15.48
C LYS A 1045 -31.76 -34.81 -14.42
N ALA A 1046 -31.66 -35.26 -13.18
CA ALA A 1046 -32.46 -34.75 -12.07
C ALA A 1046 -32.24 -33.24 -11.81
N GLN A 1047 -31.00 -32.74 -11.90
CA GLN A 1047 -30.70 -31.32 -11.76
C GLN A 1047 -31.41 -30.46 -12.82
N PHE A 1048 -31.46 -30.93 -14.07
CA PHE A 1048 -32.11 -30.20 -15.17
C PHE A 1048 -33.62 -30.08 -14.96
N PHE A 1049 -34.31 -31.20 -14.73
CA PHE A 1049 -35.78 -31.21 -14.56
C PHE A 1049 -36.26 -30.56 -13.27
N LYS A 1050 -35.39 -30.42 -12.27
CA LYS A 1050 -35.67 -29.57 -11.10
C LYS A 1050 -35.68 -28.08 -11.44
N SER A 1051 -34.95 -27.69 -12.49
CA SER A 1051 -34.69 -26.28 -12.82
C SER A 1051 -35.60 -25.76 -13.93
N PHE A 1052 -35.92 -26.59 -14.93
CA PHE A 1052 -36.68 -26.19 -16.11
C PHE A 1052 -37.98 -26.97 -16.23
N LYS A 1053 -39.07 -26.25 -16.52
CA LYS A 1053 -40.42 -26.80 -16.70
C LYS A 1053 -40.75 -27.08 -18.16
N ASN A 1054 -40.12 -26.36 -19.09
CA ASN A 1054 -40.33 -26.58 -20.53
C ASN A 1054 -39.06 -26.33 -21.35
N LEU A 1055 -38.97 -27.02 -22.49
CA LEU A 1055 -37.94 -26.82 -23.52
C LEU A 1055 -38.59 -26.94 -24.89
N THR A 1056 -38.62 -25.85 -25.64
CA THR A 1056 -39.23 -25.79 -26.98
C THR A 1056 -38.25 -25.22 -28.01
N ARG A 1057 -38.53 -25.47 -29.30
CA ARG A 1057 -37.81 -24.87 -30.42
C ARG A 1057 -38.70 -23.83 -31.11
N ASP A 1058 -38.24 -22.59 -31.16
CA ASP A 1058 -38.83 -21.55 -32.00
C ASP A 1058 -38.16 -21.60 -33.37
N ALA A 1059 -38.91 -22.07 -34.37
CA ALA A 1059 -38.45 -22.17 -35.76
C ALA A 1059 -38.22 -20.79 -36.41
N GLY A 1060 -39.02 -19.78 -36.04
CA GLY A 1060 -38.92 -18.42 -36.58
C GLY A 1060 -37.67 -17.69 -36.09
N GLN A 1061 -37.31 -17.88 -34.81
CA GLN A 1061 -36.11 -17.27 -34.21
C GLN A 1061 -34.86 -18.16 -34.25
N LYS A 1062 -34.98 -19.39 -34.78
CA LYS A 1062 -33.93 -20.43 -34.78
C LYS A 1062 -33.32 -20.61 -33.37
N ALA A 1063 -34.18 -20.64 -32.35
CA ALA A 1063 -33.78 -20.65 -30.95
C ALA A 1063 -34.40 -21.82 -30.20
N TYR A 1064 -33.70 -22.32 -29.18
CA TYR A 1064 -34.28 -23.13 -28.13
C TYR A 1064 -34.68 -22.25 -26.96
N ILE A 1065 -35.89 -22.43 -26.48
CA ILE A 1065 -36.47 -21.69 -25.36
C ILE A 1065 -36.52 -22.60 -24.14
N PHE A 1066 -35.72 -22.25 -23.14
CA PHE A 1066 -35.71 -22.91 -21.84
C PHE A 1066 -36.59 -22.12 -20.87
N ASP A 1067 -37.66 -22.73 -20.39
CA ASP A 1067 -38.63 -22.09 -19.50
C ASP A 1067 -38.47 -22.66 -18.08
N ASP A 1068 -38.11 -21.81 -17.12
CA ASP A 1068 -38.01 -22.18 -15.70
C ASP A 1068 -39.32 -21.96 -14.92
N GLY A 1069 -40.37 -21.48 -15.60
CA GLY A 1069 -41.66 -21.10 -15.06
C GLY A 1069 -41.75 -19.64 -14.62
N THR A 1070 -40.64 -18.90 -14.63
CA THR A 1070 -40.59 -17.45 -14.39
C THR A 1070 -40.03 -16.72 -15.60
N TRP A 1071 -38.99 -17.30 -16.22
CA TRP A 1071 -38.25 -16.71 -17.32
C TRP A 1071 -38.09 -17.67 -18.48
N GLN A 1072 -38.12 -17.12 -19.69
CA GLN A 1072 -37.81 -17.81 -20.93
C GLN A 1072 -36.41 -17.40 -21.41
N LEU A 1073 -35.47 -18.36 -21.43
CA LEU A 1073 -34.13 -18.15 -21.96
C LEU A 1073 -34.01 -18.62 -23.41
N TYR A 1074 -33.49 -17.75 -24.26
CA TYR A 1074 -33.29 -18.02 -25.68
C TYR A 1074 -31.83 -18.41 -25.97
N SER A 1075 -31.62 -19.49 -26.72
CA SER A 1075 -30.28 -19.96 -27.09
C SER A 1075 -29.64 -19.22 -28.27
N ASN A 1076 -30.39 -18.40 -29.01
CA ASN A 1076 -29.95 -17.72 -30.23
C ASN A 1076 -29.11 -16.46 -29.97
N VAL A 1077 -28.26 -16.51 -28.95
CA VAL A 1077 -27.39 -15.41 -28.58
C VAL A 1077 -25.95 -15.89 -28.56
N GLU A 1078 -25.11 -15.22 -29.33
CA GLU A 1078 -23.68 -15.55 -29.42
C GLU A 1078 -22.98 -15.39 -28.06
N ARG A 1079 -22.00 -16.27 -27.82
CA ARG A 1079 -21.22 -16.30 -26.57
C ARG A 1079 -19.74 -16.46 -26.88
N ARG A 1080 -18.88 -15.99 -25.96
CA ARG A 1080 -17.44 -16.24 -26.03
C ARG A 1080 -16.92 -16.91 -24.77
N ARG A 1081 -16.01 -17.87 -24.94
CA ARG A 1081 -15.35 -18.56 -23.82
C ARG A 1081 -13.87 -18.80 -24.14
N GLY A 1082 -13.01 -18.51 -23.18
CA GLY A 1082 -11.56 -18.72 -23.31
C GLY A 1082 -11.17 -20.20 -23.32
N LYS A 1083 -10.41 -20.63 -24.32
CA LYS A 1083 -9.73 -21.92 -24.39
C LYS A 1083 -8.23 -21.72 -24.14
N ARG A 1084 -7.60 -22.63 -23.38
CA ARG A 1084 -6.17 -22.57 -23.06
C ARG A 1084 -5.39 -23.37 -24.11
N GLY A 1085 -4.39 -22.76 -24.75
CA GLY A 1085 -3.48 -23.44 -25.68
C GLY A 1085 -2.22 -23.99 -24.99
N ASP A 1086 -1.34 -24.64 -25.77
CA ASP A 1086 -0.13 -25.33 -25.29
C ASP A 1086 0.88 -24.39 -24.62
N HIS A 1087 0.94 -23.13 -25.06
CA HIS A 1087 1.77 -22.08 -24.46
C HIS A 1087 1.11 -21.35 -23.27
N ARG A 1088 0.03 -21.90 -22.70
CA ARG A 1088 -0.76 -21.35 -21.59
C ARG A 1088 -1.50 -20.03 -21.89
N GLU A 1089 -1.45 -19.55 -23.14
CA GLU A 1089 -2.27 -18.43 -23.61
C GLU A 1089 -3.75 -18.81 -23.68
N ARG A 1090 -4.63 -17.84 -23.42
CA ARG A 1090 -6.09 -18.02 -23.47
C ARG A 1090 -6.65 -17.33 -24.70
N THR A 1091 -7.14 -18.11 -25.66
CA THR A 1091 -7.79 -17.59 -26.86
C THR A 1091 -9.31 -17.59 -26.66
N GLN A 1092 -9.98 -16.48 -26.95
CA GLN A 1092 -11.45 -16.40 -26.86
C GLN A 1092 -12.07 -17.03 -28.11
N ILE A 1093 -12.92 -18.05 -27.91
CA ILE A 1093 -13.63 -18.73 -29.00
C ILE A 1093 -15.10 -18.31 -28.97
N LYS A 1094 -15.64 -18.01 -30.16
CA LYS A 1094 -17.06 -17.70 -30.39
C LYS A 1094 -17.87 -18.99 -30.49
N TYR A 1095 -19.00 -19.03 -29.80
CA TYR A 1095 -19.95 -20.14 -29.78
C TYR A 1095 -21.34 -19.62 -30.12
N ASP A 1096 -22.06 -20.37 -30.96
CA ASP A 1096 -23.50 -20.24 -31.13
C ASP A 1096 -24.17 -21.38 -30.34
N PRO A 1097 -24.80 -21.08 -29.18
CA PRO A 1097 -25.43 -22.11 -28.37
C PRO A 1097 -26.53 -22.90 -29.11
N SER A 1098 -27.21 -22.30 -30.09
CA SER A 1098 -28.25 -22.99 -30.85
C SER A 1098 -27.66 -24.00 -31.81
N LEU A 1099 -26.54 -23.66 -32.47
CA LEU A 1099 -25.81 -24.58 -33.33
C LEU A 1099 -25.14 -25.71 -32.54
N GLU A 1100 -24.60 -25.40 -31.36
CA GLU A 1100 -24.04 -26.40 -30.45
C GLU A 1100 -25.12 -27.38 -29.96
N LEU A 1101 -26.33 -26.88 -29.64
CA LEU A 1101 -27.48 -27.73 -29.32
C LEU A 1101 -27.92 -28.56 -30.52
N ASP A 1102 -27.96 -27.99 -31.73
CA ASP A 1102 -28.30 -28.73 -32.95
C ASP A 1102 -27.31 -29.88 -33.21
N THR A 1103 -26.02 -29.62 -33.04
CA THR A 1103 -24.96 -30.64 -33.18
C THR A 1103 -25.10 -31.72 -32.12
N LEU A 1104 -25.37 -31.33 -30.87
CA LEU A 1104 -25.55 -32.27 -29.77
C LEU A 1104 -26.80 -33.14 -29.95
N PHE A 1105 -27.94 -32.53 -30.27
CA PHE A 1105 -29.20 -33.25 -30.47
C PHE A 1105 -29.15 -34.19 -31.68
N SER A 1106 -28.52 -33.77 -32.78
CA SER A 1106 -28.33 -34.63 -33.95
C SER A 1106 -27.44 -35.84 -33.62
N LYS A 1107 -26.34 -35.63 -32.87
CA LYS A 1107 -25.44 -36.71 -32.43
C LYS A 1107 -26.16 -37.80 -31.61
N TYR A 1108 -27.17 -37.42 -30.84
CA TYR A 1108 -27.94 -38.34 -29.98
C TYR A 1108 -29.37 -38.59 -30.49
N GLN A 1109 -29.64 -38.31 -31.77
CA GLN A 1109 -30.91 -38.58 -32.45
C GLN A 1109 -32.15 -37.99 -31.73
N ILE A 1110 -32.02 -36.80 -31.15
CA ILE A 1110 -33.12 -36.08 -30.50
C ILE A 1110 -33.86 -35.26 -31.58
N GLU A 1111 -35.12 -35.61 -31.82
CA GLU A 1111 -35.94 -35.04 -32.89
C GLU A 1111 -36.53 -33.69 -32.49
N LYS A 1112 -36.48 -32.71 -33.39
CA LYS A 1112 -36.85 -31.32 -33.09
C LYS A 1112 -38.35 -31.04 -33.23
N SER A 1113 -39.08 -31.90 -33.95
CA SER A 1113 -40.54 -31.82 -34.18
C SER A 1113 -41.35 -32.27 -32.97
N ASP A 1114 -40.75 -33.10 -32.12
CA ASP A 1114 -41.41 -33.74 -30.99
C ASP A 1114 -41.09 -33.01 -29.69
N SER A 1115 -41.78 -33.35 -28.60
CA SER A 1115 -41.53 -32.77 -27.28
C SER A 1115 -40.09 -33.04 -26.82
N LEU A 1116 -39.23 -32.02 -26.91
CA LEU A 1116 -37.82 -32.10 -26.51
C LEU A 1116 -37.69 -32.46 -25.03
N LEU A 1117 -38.58 -31.92 -24.18
CA LEU A 1117 -38.58 -32.18 -22.75
C LEU A 1117 -38.87 -33.66 -22.46
N ASP A 1118 -39.87 -34.25 -23.14
CA ASP A 1118 -40.23 -35.66 -22.95
C ASP A 1118 -39.15 -36.60 -23.47
N GLN A 1119 -38.52 -36.27 -24.61
CA GLN A 1119 -37.39 -37.04 -25.12
C GLN A 1119 -36.22 -37.06 -24.13
N LEU A 1120 -35.87 -35.92 -23.53
CA LEU A 1120 -34.82 -35.85 -22.51
C LEU A 1120 -35.22 -36.59 -21.22
N LYS A 1121 -36.52 -36.64 -20.91
CA LYS A 1121 -37.05 -37.28 -19.69
C LYS A 1121 -37.09 -38.80 -19.83
N ASN A 1122 -37.49 -39.31 -20.99
CA ASN A 1122 -37.78 -40.73 -21.19
C ASN A 1122 -36.60 -41.51 -21.78
N ARG A 1123 -35.53 -40.84 -22.22
CA ARG A 1123 -34.31 -41.50 -22.74
C ARG A 1123 -33.20 -41.58 -21.69
N ASP A 1124 -32.41 -42.65 -21.78
CA ASP A 1124 -31.19 -42.84 -21.02
C ASP A 1124 -29.98 -42.32 -21.81
N LEU A 1125 -29.64 -41.06 -21.55
CA LEU A 1125 -28.54 -40.37 -22.23
C LEU A 1125 -27.24 -40.48 -21.41
N PRO A 1126 -26.09 -40.71 -22.06
CA PRO A 1126 -24.82 -40.93 -21.36
C PRO A 1126 -24.31 -39.65 -20.68
N GLN A 1127 -23.41 -39.82 -19.71
CA GLN A 1127 -22.79 -38.72 -18.97
C GLN A 1127 -22.13 -37.68 -19.88
N THR A 1128 -21.59 -38.12 -21.02
CA THR A 1128 -20.96 -37.27 -22.05
C THR A 1128 -21.96 -36.31 -22.72
N PHE A 1129 -23.22 -36.74 -22.92
CA PHE A 1129 -24.31 -35.88 -23.39
C PHE A 1129 -24.59 -34.78 -22.36
N TRP A 1130 -24.88 -35.16 -21.11
CA TRP A 1130 -25.24 -34.20 -20.05
C TRP A 1130 -24.12 -33.21 -19.75
N THR A 1131 -22.87 -33.67 -19.80
CA THR A 1131 -21.69 -32.79 -19.65
C THR A 1131 -21.63 -31.75 -20.76
N SER A 1132 -21.90 -32.14 -22.01
CA SER A 1132 -21.94 -31.23 -23.15
C SER A 1132 -23.14 -30.29 -23.09
N PHE A 1133 -24.32 -30.81 -22.73
CA PHE A 1133 -25.55 -30.06 -22.58
C PHE A 1133 -25.44 -28.98 -21.49
N PHE A 1134 -24.92 -29.33 -20.32
CA PHE A 1134 -24.71 -28.39 -19.22
C PHE A 1134 -23.67 -27.33 -19.56
N ARG A 1135 -22.63 -27.68 -20.33
CA ARG A 1135 -21.68 -26.70 -20.87
C ARG A 1135 -22.37 -25.67 -21.76
N ILE A 1136 -23.33 -26.09 -22.59
CA ILE A 1136 -24.08 -25.19 -23.49
C ILE A 1136 -25.10 -24.35 -22.71
N LEU A 1137 -25.84 -24.93 -21.76
CA LEU A 1137 -26.72 -24.19 -20.84
C LEU A 1137 -25.97 -23.11 -20.07
N ASP A 1138 -24.76 -23.42 -19.61
CA ASP A 1138 -23.86 -22.46 -18.98
C ASP A 1138 -23.51 -21.29 -19.90
N LEU A 1139 -23.31 -21.55 -21.20
CA LEU A 1139 -23.09 -20.50 -22.20
C LEU A 1139 -24.36 -19.65 -22.39
N ILE A 1140 -25.54 -20.25 -22.51
CA ILE A 1140 -26.81 -19.52 -22.67
C ILE A 1140 -27.00 -18.51 -21.53
N MET A 1141 -26.77 -18.95 -20.29
CA MET A 1141 -26.89 -18.12 -19.09
C MET A 1141 -25.75 -17.10 -18.88
N GLN A 1142 -24.72 -17.09 -19.73
CA GLN A 1142 -23.60 -16.16 -19.63
C GLN A 1142 -24.00 -14.78 -20.17
N ILE A 1143 -24.32 -13.86 -19.26
CA ILE A 1143 -24.78 -12.49 -19.59
C ILE A 1143 -23.62 -11.58 -20.07
N ARG A 1144 -22.51 -11.55 -19.33
CA ARG A 1144 -21.34 -10.72 -19.66
C ARG A 1144 -20.42 -11.44 -20.64
N ASN A 1145 -20.09 -10.78 -21.73
CA ASN A 1145 -19.30 -11.35 -22.83
C ASN A 1145 -18.28 -10.34 -23.35
N THR A 1146 -17.38 -10.81 -24.20
CA THR A 1146 -16.54 -9.95 -25.04
C THR A 1146 -16.97 -10.17 -26.50
N ASP A 1147 -17.04 -9.11 -27.29
CA ASP A 1147 -17.46 -9.21 -28.70
C ASP A 1147 -16.28 -9.36 -29.67
N ASP A 1148 -16.57 -9.25 -30.97
CA ASP A 1148 -15.59 -9.43 -32.05
C ASP A 1148 -14.53 -8.31 -32.08
N GLU A 1149 -14.86 -7.12 -31.57
CA GLU A 1149 -13.94 -5.98 -31.43
C GLU A 1149 -13.19 -5.98 -30.08
N GLY A 1150 -13.44 -6.97 -29.22
CA GLY A 1150 -12.83 -7.03 -27.89
C GLY A 1150 -13.54 -6.18 -26.81
N ARG A 1151 -14.69 -5.58 -27.15
CA ARG A 1151 -15.49 -4.75 -26.24
C ARG A 1151 -16.14 -5.59 -25.15
N ASP A 1152 -16.26 -5.04 -23.95
CA ASP A 1152 -16.91 -5.69 -22.82
C ASP A 1152 -18.41 -5.40 -22.81
N ILE A 1153 -19.22 -6.42 -23.07
CA ILE A 1153 -20.64 -6.25 -23.39
C ILE A 1153 -21.56 -7.05 -22.45
N ILE A 1154 -22.79 -6.57 -22.34
CA ILE A 1154 -23.89 -7.27 -21.66
C ILE A 1154 -24.91 -7.68 -22.72
N LEU A 1155 -25.14 -8.98 -22.81
CA LEU A 1155 -26.15 -9.57 -23.68
C LEU A 1155 -27.10 -10.42 -22.85
N SER A 1156 -28.36 -10.00 -22.76
CA SER A 1156 -29.37 -10.77 -22.05
C SER A 1156 -29.82 -11.98 -22.87
N PRO A 1157 -30.00 -13.16 -22.24
CA PRO A 1157 -30.69 -14.29 -22.85
C PRO A 1157 -32.22 -14.21 -22.74
N ILE A 1158 -32.77 -13.14 -22.15
CA ILE A 1158 -34.20 -13.01 -21.85
C ILE A 1158 -34.89 -12.16 -22.92
N GLY A 1159 -36.01 -12.68 -23.42
CA GLY A 1159 -36.82 -12.04 -24.45
C GLY A 1159 -36.31 -12.31 -25.88
N ASN A 1160 -37.18 -12.02 -26.84
CA ASN A 1160 -36.83 -12.09 -28.27
C ASN A 1160 -35.76 -11.02 -28.63
N ALA A 1161 -35.29 -11.00 -29.87
CA ALA A 1161 -34.21 -10.09 -30.30
C ALA A 1161 -34.52 -8.58 -30.14
N GLN A 1162 -35.80 -8.21 -30.10
CA GLN A 1162 -36.27 -6.82 -29.98
C GLN A 1162 -36.40 -6.40 -28.51
N GLU A 1163 -36.82 -7.33 -27.64
CA GLU A 1163 -37.05 -7.10 -26.21
C GLU A 1163 -35.78 -7.24 -25.36
N ARG A 1164 -34.81 -8.05 -25.80
CA ARG A 1164 -33.61 -8.35 -25.00
C ARG A 1164 -32.67 -7.16 -24.87
N PHE A 1165 -32.01 -7.07 -23.72
CA PHE A 1165 -30.96 -6.10 -23.51
C PHE A 1165 -29.68 -6.45 -24.30
N ASP A 1166 -29.18 -5.46 -25.05
CA ASP A 1166 -27.88 -5.49 -25.72
C ASP A 1166 -27.18 -4.14 -25.50
N SER A 1167 -26.03 -4.17 -24.83
CA SER A 1167 -25.27 -2.95 -24.53
C SER A 1167 -24.65 -2.31 -25.78
N ARG A 1168 -24.38 -3.09 -26.84
CA ARG A 1168 -23.75 -2.59 -28.08
C ARG A 1168 -24.61 -1.55 -28.76
N LYS A 1169 -25.93 -1.78 -28.81
CA LYS A 1169 -26.91 -0.82 -29.37
C LYS A 1169 -26.74 0.60 -28.83
N ARG A 1170 -26.28 0.75 -27.59
CA ARG A 1170 -26.02 2.04 -26.94
C ARG A 1170 -24.58 2.49 -27.10
N TYR A 1171 -23.62 1.56 -27.01
CA TYR A 1171 -22.21 1.85 -27.25
C TYR A 1171 -21.97 2.44 -28.65
N ASP A 1172 -22.62 1.88 -29.66
CA ASP A 1172 -22.48 2.31 -31.07
C ASP A 1172 -23.03 3.73 -31.32
N GLN A 1173 -23.84 4.27 -30.40
CA GLN A 1173 -24.39 5.63 -30.46
C GLN A 1173 -23.52 6.66 -29.73
N LEU A 1174 -22.41 6.24 -29.10
CA LEU A 1174 -21.54 7.15 -28.38
C LEU A 1174 -20.81 8.11 -29.33
N PRO A 1175 -20.59 9.38 -28.92
CA PRO A 1175 -19.86 10.34 -29.72
C PRO A 1175 -18.39 9.92 -29.87
N ARG A 1176 -17.76 10.37 -30.96
CA ARG A 1176 -16.35 10.16 -31.24
C ARG A 1176 -15.63 11.50 -31.29
N ASP A 1177 -14.37 11.52 -30.85
CA ASP A 1177 -13.52 12.70 -30.97
C ASP A 1177 -12.99 12.88 -32.41
N GLU A 1178 -12.22 13.95 -32.64
CA GLU A 1178 -11.61 14.27 -33.95
C GLU A 1178 -10.68 13.17 -34.48
N LYS A 1179 -10.23 12.24 -33.62
CA LYS A 1179 -9.36 11.11 -33.96
C LYS A 1179 -10.15 9.80 -34.12
N GLY A 1180 -11.47 9.85 -34.05
CA GLY A 1180 -12.35 8.70 -34.16
C GLY A 1180 -12.44 7.85 -32.89
N VAL A 1181 -11.84 8.28 -31.78
CA VAL A 1181 -11.87 7.57 -30.49
C VAL A 1181 -13.22 7.78 -29.81
N VAL A 1182 -13.83 6.70 -29.33
CA VAL A 1182 -15.13 6.75 -28.65
C VAL A 1182 -14.99 7.50 -27.32
N ILE A 1183 -15.84 8.51 -27.14
CA ILE A 1183 -15.97 9.24 -25.89
C ILE A 1183 -17.00 8.49 -25.05
N GLU A 1184 -16.51 7.64 -24.14
CA GLU A 1184 -17.34 6.87 -23.22
C GLU A 1184 -17.87 7.73 -22.06
N GLU A 1185 -18.66 8.75 -22.38
CA GLU A 1185 -19.48 9.53 -21.45
C GLU A 1185 -20.86 9.80 -22.10
N SER A 1186 -21.95 9.49 -21.40
CA SER A 1186 -23.31 9.66 -21.92
C SER A 1186 -24.34 9.86 -20.82
N ALA A 1187 -25.54 10.28 -21.22
CA ALA A 1187 -26.72 10.38 -20.37
C ALA A 1187 -27.77 9.30 -20.71
N PHE A 1188 -27.36 8.18 -21.31
CA PHE A 1188 -28.29 7.08 -21.61
C PHE A 1188 -28.79 6.43 -20.32
N GLU A 1189 -30.07 6.06 -20.30
CA GLU A 1189 -30.76 5.50 -19.12
C GLU A 1189 -30.26 4.11 -18.69
N TYR A 1190 -29.54 3.41 -19.56
CA TYR A 1190 -29.05 2.05 -19.34
C TYR A 1190 -27.57 1.89 -19.74
N PRO A 1191 -26.88 0.86 -19.22
CA PRO A 1191 -25.45 0.67 -19.42
C PRO A 1191 -24.99 0.55 -20.88
N THR A 1192 -23.83 1.11 -21.19
CA THR A 1192 -23.16 0.96 -22.50
C THR A 1192 -22.19 -0.20 -22.57
N SER A 1193 -21.73 -0.70 -21.41
CA SER A 1193 -20.72 -1.78 -21.31
C SER A 1193 -20.93 -2.65 -20.07
N GLY A 1194 -20.16 -3.73 -19.95
CA GLY A 1194 -20.16 -4.58 -18.76
C GLY A 1194 -19.69 -3.87 -17.49
N ASP A 1195 -18.69 -3.00 -17.59
CA ASP A 1195 -18.24 -2.17 -16.46
C ASP A 1195 -19.26 -1.06 -16.11
N ALA A 1196 -19.92 -0.46 -17.10
CA ALA A 1196 -21.04 0.45 -16.85
C ALA A 1196 -22.20 -0.23 -16.12
N ASN A 1197 -22.47 -1.51 -16.44
CA ASN A 1197 -23.49 -2.30 -15.78
C ASN A 1197 -23.12 -2.62 -14.33
N GLY A 1198 -21.85 -2.94 -14.07
CA GLY A 1198 -21.34 -3.08 -12.72
C GLY A 1198 -21.51 -1.80 -11.90
N ALA A 1199 -21.11 -0.65 -12.43
CA ALA A 1199 -21.26 0.65 -11.78
C ALA A 1199 -22.74 1.02 -11.53
N TYR A 1200 -23.60 0.74 -12.51
CA TYR A 1200 -25.05 0.92 -12.39
C TYR A 1200 -25.64 0.08 -11.25
N ASN A 1201 -25.26 -1.20 -11.15
CA ASN A 1201 -25.79 -2.10 -10.11
C ASN A 1201 -25.24 -1.79 -8.72
N ILE A 1202 -24.00 -1.28 -8.63
CA ILE A 1202 -23.47 -0.70 -7.40
C ILE A 1202 -24.34 0.49 -6.96
N ALA A 1203 -24.70 1.38 -7.89
CA ALA A 1203 -25.57 2.52 -7.60
C ALA A 1203 -26.99 2.09 -7.20
N ARG A 1204 -27.60 1.11 -7.88
CA ARG A 1204 -28.92 0.57 -7.53
C ARG A 1204 -28.95 -0.02 -6.11
N LYS A 1205 -27.90 -0.74 -5.70
CA LYS A 1205 -27.75 -1.17 -4.30
C LYS A 1205 -27.60 0.01 -3.33
N GLY A 1206 -26.97 1.10 -3.76
CA GLY A 1206 -26.92 2.35 -3.00
C GLY A 1206 -28.29 2.99 -2.80
N VAL A 1207 -29.16 2.97 -3.81
CA VAL A 1207 -30.57 3.41 -3.68
C VAL A 1207 -31.26 2.61 -2.58
N MET A 1208 -31.12 1.28 -2.57
CA MET A 1208 -31.66 0.43 -1.48
C MET A 1208 -31.07 0.79 -0.11
N MET A 1209 -29.78 1.14 -0.04
CA MET A 1209 -29.14 1.58 1.22
C MET A 1209 -29.74 2.90 1.71
N LEU A 1210 -30.03 3.85 0.79
CA LEU A 1210 -30.70 5.09 1.15
C LEU A 1210 -32.15 4.85 1.60
N GLU A 1211 -32.89 3.94 0.96
CA GLU A 1211 -34.24 3.54 1.40
C GLU A 1211 -34.22 3.09 2.87
N ARG A 1212 -33.23 2.29 3.25
CA ARG A 1212 -33.06 1.85 4.65
C ARG A 1212 -32.67 2.95 5.62
N ILE A 1213 -31.92 3.96 5.16
CA ILE A 1213 -31.62 5.16 5.95
C ILE A 1213 -32.91 5.95 6.23
N LYS A 1214 -33.80 6.02 5.23
CA LYS A 1214 -35.12 6.65 5.37
C LYS A 1214 -36.02 5.89 6.35
N GLU A 1215 -35.96 4.56 6.34
CA GLU A 1215 -36.73 3.69 7.25
C GLU A 1215 -36.19 3.71 8.70
N ASN A 1216 -34.87 3.73 8.90
CA ASN A 1216 -34.24 3.76 10.23
C ASN A 1216 -33.01 4.68 10.24
N THR A 1217 -33.20 5.90 10.75
CA THR A 1217 -32.19 6.96 10.68
C THR A 1217 -31.00 6.75 11.60
N GLU A 1218 -31.21 6.24 12.81
CA GLU A 1218 -30.15 6.16 13.83
C GLU A 1218 -29.20 4.98 13.60
N LYS A 1219 -29.76 3.83 13.18
CA LYS A 1219 -29.02 2.57 13.00
C LYS A 1219 -29.58 1.78 11.80
N PRO A 1220 -29.41 2.28 10.57
CA PRO A 1220 -29.85 1.56 9.37
C PRO A 1220 -29.04 0.27 9.18
N ASP A 1221 -29.71 -0.85 8.88
CA ASP A 1221 -29.03 -2.06 8.40
C ASP A 1221 -28.63 -1.87 6.94
N LEU A 1222 -27.41 -1.43 6.69
CA LEU A 1222 -26.92 -1.16 5.34
C LEU A 1222 -26.42 -2.41 4.59
N LEU A 1223 -26.61 -3.62 5.14
CA LEU A 1223 -26.21 -4.86 4.47
C LEU A 1223 -27.28 -5.34 3.49
N ILE A 1224 -27.06 -5.15 2.20
CA ILE A 1224 -27.91 -5.73 1.15
C ILE A 1224 -27.59 -7.23 0.98
N ARG A 1225 -28.56 -8.10 1.30
CA ARG A 1225 -28.46 -9.55 1.12
C ARG A 1225 -28.85 -9.94 -0.31
N ASP A 1226 -28.36 -11.09 -0.76
CA ASP A 1226 -28.54 -11.53 -2.14
C ASP A 1226 -30.01 -11.77 -2.51
N ALA A 1227 -30.81 -12.37 -1.61
CA ALA A 1227 -32.24 -12.58 -1.81
C ALA A 1227 -33.05 -11.26 -1.85
N GLU A 1228 -32.64 -10.27 -1.06
CA GLU A 1228 -33.27 -8.95 -1.05
C GLU A 1228 -32.95 -8.18 -2.33
N TRP A 1229 -31.70 -8.26 -2.78
CA TRP A 1229 -31.27 -7.72 -4.07
C TRP A 1229 -32.08 -8.34 -5.22
N ASP A 1230 -32.15 -9.67 -5.28
CA ASP A 1230 -32.89 -10.36 -6.34
C ASP A 1230 -34.36 -9.93 -6.35
N LYS A 1231 -35.04 -9.90 -5.19
CA LYS A 1231 -36.45 -9.48 -5.09
C LYS A 1231 -36.67 -8.03 -5.53
N LYS A 1232 -35.80 -7.11 -5.10
CA LYS A 1232 -35.95 -5.67 -5.40
C LYS A 1232 -35.67 -5.36 -6.86
N ILE A 1233 -34.77 -6.10 -7.50
CA ILE A 1233 -34.30 -5.77 -8.85
C ILE A 1233 -35.14 -6.41 -9.96
N THR A 1234 -35.90 -7.45 -9.63
CA THR A 1234 -36.87 -8.09 -10.53
C THR A 1234 -38.25 -7.43 -10.50
N ASN A 1235 -38.57 -6.70 -9.43
CA ASN A 1235 -39.79 -5.93 -9.25
C ASN A 1235 -39.55 -4.48 -9.69
#